data_AF-A0A845YK15-F1
#
_entry.id   AF-A0A845YK15-F1
#
_cell.length_a   1.000
_cell.length_b   1.000
_cell.length_c   1.000
_cell.angle_alpha   90.00
_cell.angle_beta   90.00
_cell.angle_gamma   90.00
#
_symmetry.space_group_name_H-M   'P 1'
#
loop_
_entity.id
_entity.type
_entity.pdbx_description
1 polymer ?
#
loop_
_entity_poly.entity_id
_entity_poly.type
_entity_poly.pdbx_seq_one_letter_code
_entity_poly.pdbx_strand_id
1 'polypeptide(L)'
;MNRALIVTVLKEEYEAVISYQKLREQKKRRRKGKDYSVFRLDCRHQSWEVIVLQTTVPGNVKAAIETYAALETFRPSVALFLGVAGGFEDKRVNIGDVVVATKIHWYESRKEGDEQGDKNRGVSVESTSRIREIASQIKIEQLIQTDKLKDFLIHAKPIASGEKLQTNSNSETCKFIKRYLEDSVAVEMEGYGFLEAAQKYIRANHEIEALVIRGISDLIDNKNFTAQELKENERQRQAAENAATLAFEVLNNLEVKDIDFAEIITNLDQEIHSLPEYANDNLWFDKILDIHRDALQSIASEMGNCVYADRTTVFFLTEDQQQLWSIIAEHKGQGSLEIRVPVGSGVAGKVAKDAINSLDSENSYRIVIRENLNSEEQTEIQRQDDRTGYKTETLLTIPLFSEENKSELKSKLIAVIQFLNKQKKEDNKLILDKAGFKESDYGEFSKYESPIIKVIEKFMGYYKLSKKMQAVVDFTKNVQAISQGNQSLDETLQLVMQGVKEVTKADRSTVWIFEPNSNMLWTKVKNKDSSFQELELSLGEGFAGQSAERQEKINIPCDVYKQQGSEAAKNTDKKTKYRTCSLLCMPLFSNDEKRELIGVSQLLNKRLPGTFPEIQEYEFTHWEYKVPEVFSASFTEEDEKRLQAYNEQVAVAIQTARTPSLSDNNDSLYQLLKAIGEIAYNYIKSEQTVFCFLDDDRKLYQDNHQDKREFWTIVLKESEQKDSPLQGLEIRIPAYEGKIGKVFQNKEHIINNNFSNNPDPDFLNEPLDCIKKKIRNLLIIPLYKNKNKKTSGAFALVLFINKIGERQESQDYSLFSEEDVNNLVRNSQSIVDLTKAFCGFYAAIQKQQQLKKFRKAINSVTQLNLNEDEQIRQVMKEAKNLVDAHRSTLWIIDDVEHPQFLYGTSFDENDKTKELPSIKIGQGYAGITAAEAINSKNTKNIKNVPFDIYEDKHSQTSKKTDIKTGYRTCSLMCVPIRNIDQELVGVMQLVNKKRKGFEKYDCKNFTSRQDKSEVQNHELKPAPDCFRASFSSSDEKQIYNFNVIVGNMLSRIKLQEKVKQEKRTK
;
A
#
# COMPACT_ATOMS: atom_id res chain seq x y z
N MET A 1 2.99 -19.42 -42.74
CA MET A 1 1.53 -19.54 -42.97
C MET A 1 0.88 -19.48 -41.60
N ASN A 2 -0.03 -18.54 -41.37
CA ASN A 2 -0.62 -18.32 -40.05
C ASN A 2 -1.59 -19.45 -39.73
N ARG A 3 -1.74 -19.80 -38.45
CA ARG A 3 -2.52 -20.95 -38.01
C ARG A 3 -3.72 -20.50 -37.21
N ALA A 4 -4.89 -20.98 -37.58
CA ALA A 4 -6.13 -20.80 -36.83
C ALA A 4 -6.56 -22.16 -36.30
N LEU A 5 -6.77 -22.27 -34.99
CA LEU A 5 -7.40 -23.43 -34.37
C LEU A 5 -8.89 -23.17 -34.24
N ILE A 6 -9.71 -24.06 -34.78
CA ILE A 6 -11.15 -24.06 -34.60
C ILE A 6 -11.49 -25.29 -33.75
N VAL A 7 -12.11 -25.06 -32.60
CA VAL A 7 -12.59 -26.12 -31.72
C VAL A 7 -14.12 -26.21 -31.83
N THR A 8 -14.63 -27.43 -32.00
CA THR A 8 -16.07 -27.75 -32.03
C THR A 8 -16.35 -28.95 -31.13
N VAL A 9 -17.62 -29.18 -30.78
CA VAL A 9 -18.02 -30.27 -29.89
C VAL A 9 -18.89 -31.28 -30.63
N LEU A 10 -20.03 -30.82 -31.16
CA LEU A 10 -21.01 -31.66 -31.83
C LEU A 10 -20.57 -31.97 -33.27
N LYS A 11 -21.14 -33.04 -33.82
CA LYS A 11 -20.85 -33.48 -35.18
C LYS A 11 -21.36 -32.45 -36.20
N GLU A 12 -22.52 -31.87 -35.95
CA GLU A 12 -23.16 -30.84 -36.75
C GLU A 12 -22.31 -29.56 -36.79
N GLU A 13 -21.69 -29.19 -35.66
CA GLU A 13 -20.77 -28.06 -35.55
C GLU A 13 -19.49 -28.31 -36.35
N TYR A 14 -18.92 -29.51 -36.21
CA TYR A 14 -17.76 -29.92 -36.99
C TYR A 14 -18.06 -29.92 -38.49
N GLU A 15 -19.21 -30.48 -38.90
CA GLU A 15 -19.67 -30.52 -40.29
C GLU A 15 -19.90 -29.11 -40.87
N ALA A 16 -20.47 -28.19 -40.09
CA ALA A 16 -20.64 -26.79 -40.48
C ALA A 16 -19.29 -26.11 -40.79
N VAL A 17 -18.24 -26.39 -40.00
CA VAL A 17 -16.90 -25.84 -40.22
C VAL A 17 -16.27 -26.44 -41.48
N ILE A 18 -16.23 -27.77 -41.60
CA ILE A 18 -15.52 -28.42 -42.71
C ILE A 18 -16.22 -28.32 -44.07
N SER A 19 -17.52 -28.01 -44.08
CA SER A 19 -18.29 -27.80 -45.31
C SER A 19 -18.20 -26.38 -45.86
N TYR A 20 -17.44 -25.49 -45.21
CA TYR A 20 -17.25 -24.11 -45.66
C TYR A 20 -16.56 -24.07 -47.04
N GLN A 21 -17.23 -23.44 -48.02
CA GLN A 21 -16.92 -23.58 -49.45
C GLN A 21 -15.52 -23.09 -49.86
N LYS A 22 -14.90 -22.20 -49.08
CA LYS A 22 -13.55 -21.66 -49.39
C LYS A 22 -12.41 -22.49 -48.81
N LEU A 23 -12.68 -23.53 -48.01
CA LEU A 23 -11.64 -24.42 -47.51
C LEU A 23 -11.10 -25.29 -48.65
N ARG A 24 -9.77 -25.35 -48.75
CA ARG A 24 -9.05 -26.15 -49.76
C ARG A 24 -8.13 -27.15 -49.08
N GLU A 25 -7.86 -28.27 -49.75
CA GLU A 25 -6.88 -29.30 -49.33
C GLU A 25 -7.09 -29.85 -47.91
N GLN A 26 -7.82 -30.96 -47.78
CA GLN A 26 -7.99 -31.62 -46.49
C GLN A 26 -6.83 -32.58 -46.20
N LYS A 27 -6.12 -32.38 -45.08
CA LYS A 27 -5.15 -33.33 -44.53
C LYS A 27 -5.58 -33.75 -43.13
N LYS A 28 -5.68 -35.06 -42.87
CA LYS A 28 -5.84 -35.57 -41.51
C LYS A 28 -4.46 -35.70 -40.85
N ARG A 29 -4.29 -35.11 -39.67
CA ARG A 29 -3.07 -35.24 -38.86
C ARG A 29 -3.41 -35.86 -37.51
N ARG A 30 -2.76 -36.97 -37.17
CA ARG A 30 -2.83 -37.54 -35.82
C ARG A 30 -1.64 -37.07 -34.99
N ARG A 31 -1.90 -36.41 -33.86
CA ARG A 31 -0.87 -35.93 -32.92
C ARG A 31 -1.34 -36.17 -31.49
N LYS A 32 -0.43 -36.64 -30.62
CA LYS A 32 -0.72 -36.96 -29.20
C LYS A 32 -2.01 -37.79 -29.00
N GLY A 33 -2.27 -38.73 -29.92
CA GLY A 33 -3.44 -39.62 -29.87
C GLY A 33 -4.76 -39.07 -30.41
N LYS A 34 -4.81 -37.80 -30.84
CA LYS A 34 -6.00 -37.12 -31.38
C LYS A 34 -5.88 -36.84 -32.88
N ASP A 35 -7.00 -36.92 -33.58
CA ASP A 35 -7.11 -36.61 -35.00
C ASP A 35 -7.55 -35.16 -35.20
N TYR A 36 -6.84 -34.45 -36.08
CA TYR A 36 -7.10 -33.08 -36.47
C TYR A 36 -7.35 -33.02 -37.97
N SER A 37 -8.33 -32.26 -38.40
CA SER A 37 -8.52 -31.92 -39.81
C SER A 37 -7.85 -30.60 -40.11
N VAL A 38 -6.92 -30.60 -41.05
CA VAL A 38 -6.15 -29.42 -41.43
C VAL A 38 -6.54 -29.01 -42.85
N PHE A 39 -6.88 -27.74 -43.03
CA PHE A 39 -7.29 -27.15 -44.28
C PHE A 39 -6.47 -25.89 -44.55
N ARG A 40 -6.49 -25.46 -45.81
CA ARG A 40 -6.01 -24.15 -46.22
C ARG A 40 -7.19 -23.22 -46.48
N LEU A 41 -7.10 -21.99 -45.98
CA LEU A 41 -8.04 -20.92 -46.27
C LEU A 41 -7.26 -19.71 -46.78
N ASP A 42 -7.55 -19.29 -48.02
CA ASP A 42 -6.97 -18.06 -48.58
C ASP A 42 -7.95 -16.90 -48.33
N CYS A 43 -7.50 -15.88 -47.61
CA CYS A 43 -8.26 -14.69 -47.23
C CYS A 43 -7.74 -13.43 -47.95
N ARG A 44 -8.43 -12.30 -47.79
CA ARG A 44 -8.08 -11.03 -48.47
C ARG A 44 -6.64 -10.59 -48.26
N HIS A 45 -6.11 -10.72 -47.05
CA HIS A 45 -4.80 -10.19 -46.67
C HIS A 45 -3.72 -11.26 -46.45
N GLN A 46 -4.12 -12.54 -46.29
CA GLN A 46 -3.21 -13.63 -45.92
C GLN A 46 -3.83 -15.02 -46.14
N SER A 47 -3.03 -16.07 -46.04
CA SER A 47 -3.50 -17.46 -46.03
C SER A 47 -3.34 -18.12 -44.65
N TRP A 48 -4.38 -18.84 -44.23
CA TRP A 48 -4.45 -19.58 -42.98
C TRP A 48 -4.32 -21.10 -43.19
N GLU A 49 -3.54 -21.76 -42.33
CA GLU A 49 -3.63 -23.20 -42.06
C GLU A 49 -4.66 -23.37 -40.93
N VAL A 50 -5.89 -23.76 -41.30
CA VAL A 50 -7.01 -23.94 -40.38
C VAL A 50 -6.99 -25.35 -39.83
N ILE A 51 -6.84 -25.48 -38.51
CA ILE A 51 -6.81 -26.74 -37.78
C ILE A 51 -8.15 -26.89 -37.07
N VAL A 52 -8.91 -27.92 -37.39
CA VAL A 52 -10.21 -28.20 -36.79
C VAL A 52 -10.07 -29.37 -35.82
N LEU A 53 -10.43 -29.13 -34.56
CA LEU A 53 -10.51 -30.11 -33.49
C LEU A 53 -11.98 -30.29 -33.10
N GLN A 54 -12.49 -31.51 -33.21
CA GLN A 54 -13.74 -31.89 -32.56
C GLN A 54 -13.42 -32.55 -31.20
N THR A 55 -13.98 -32.03 -30.11
CA THR A 55 -13.82 -32.63 -28.79
C THR A 55 -14.51 -33.99 -28.71
N THR A 56 -14.07 -34.88 -27.80
CA THR A 56 -14.73 -36.21 -27.69
C THR A 56 -16.06 -36.20 -26.95
N VAL A 57 -16.24 -35.27 -26.01
CA VAL A 57 -17.46 -35.16 -25.20
C VAL A 57 -17.75 -33.69 -24.86
N PRO A 58 -19.05 -33.34 -24.70
CA PRO A 58 -19.47 -32.07 -24.11
C PRO A 58 -18.92 -31.86 -22.69
N GLY A 59 -18.87 -30.60 -22.25
CA GLY A 59 -18.40 -30.19 -20.92
C GLY A 59 -17.07 -29.44 -20.90
N ASN A 60 -16.95 -28.48 -19.97
CA ASN A 60 -15.83 -27.53 -19.95
C ASN A 60 -14.48 -28.18 -19.62
N VAL A 61 -14.45 -29.16 -18.72
CA VAL A 61 -13.20 -29.84 -18.34
C VAL A 61 -12.53 -30.46 -19.55
N LYS A 62 -13.32 -31.12 -20.41
CA LYS A 62 -12.78 -31.77 -21.61
C LYS A 62 -12.37 -30.74 -22.66
N ALA A 63 -13.20 -29.72 -22.87
CA ALA A 63 -12.89 -28.60 -23.77
C ALA A 63 -11.55 -27.95 -23.41
N ALA A 64 -11.29 -27.71 -22.11
CA ALA A 64 -10.04 -27.14 -21.64
C ALA A 64 -8.81 -28.02 -21.96
N ILE A 65 -8.87 -29.30 -21.60
CA ILE A 65 -7.74 -30.23 -21.76
C ILE A 65 -7.38 -30.40 -23.23
N GLU A 66 -8.37 -30.60 -24.11
CA GLU A 66 -8.12 -30.84 -25.53
C GLU A 66 -7.72 -29.57 -26.27
N THR A 67 -8.32 -28.43 -25.93
CA THR A 67 -7.92 -27.12 -26.45
C THR A 67 -6.46 -26.85 -26.09
N TYR A 68 -6.09 -26.95 -24.81
CA TYR A 68 -4.71 -26.70 -24.38
C TYR A 68 -3.72 -27.65 -25.08
N ALA A 69 -4.06 -28.93 -25.23
CA ALA A 69 -3.23 -29.87 -25.97
C ALA A 69 -3.07 -29.49 -27.45
N ALA A 70 -4.11 -28.96 -28.10
CA ALA A 70 -4.05 -28.48 -29.47
C ALA A 70 -3.23 -27.19 -29.61
N LEU A 71 -3.42 -26.24 -28.68
CA LEU A 71 -2.63 -25.00 -28.60
C LEU A 71 -1.13 -25.32 -28.50
N GLU A 72 -0.73 -26.18 -27.56
CA GLU A 72 0.65 -26.64 -27.40
C GLU A 72 1.20 -27.36 -28.64
N THR A 73 0.35 -28.08 -29.36
CA THR A 73 0.78 -28.90 -30.51
C THR A 73 0.98 -28.07 -31.76
N PHE A 74 0.10 -27.10 -32.01
CA PHE A 74 0.07 -26.38 -33.28
C PHE A 74 0.51 -24.92 -33.19
N ARG A 75 0.54 -24.35 -31.98
CA ARG A 75 0.85 -22.93 -31.72
C ARG A 75 0.14 -21.98 -32.69
N PRO A 76 -1.19 -22.00 -32.71
CA PRO A 76 -1.96 -21.11 -33.57
C PRO A 76 -1.88 -19.68 -33.06
N SER A 77 -1.99 -18.70 -33.97
CA SER A 77 -2.10 -17.28 -33.61
C SER A 77 -3.54 -16.88 -33.29
N VAL A 78 -4.51 -17.72 -33.67
CA VAL A 78 -5.94 -17.54 -33.38
C VAL A 78 -6.55 -18.87 -32.93
N ALA A 79 -7.37 -18.84 -31.88
CA ALA A 79 -8.26 -19.93 -31.51
C ALA A 79 -9.71 -19.47 -31.49
N LEU A 80 -10.58 -20.18 -32.19
CA LEU A 80 -12.02 -19.94 -32.24
C LEU A 80 -12.74 -21.15 -31.67
N PHE A 81 -13.74 -20.91 -30.82
CA PHE A 81 -14.62 -21.95 -30.33
C PHE A 81 -16.01 -21.77 -30.88
N LEU A 82 -16.43 -22.72 -31.72
CA LEU A 82 -17.65 -22.63 -32.50
C LEU A 82 -18.64 -23.69 -32.05
N GLY A 83 -19.90 -23.29 -31.94
CA GLY A 83 -20.98 -24.25 -31.80
C GLY A 83 -22.33 -23.62 -31.54
N VAL A 84 -23.23 -24.37 -30.91
CA VAL A 84 -24.60 -23.90 -30.63
C VAL A 84 -24.81 -23.54 -29.15
N ALA A 85 -25.81 -22.71 -28.89
CA ALA A 85 -26.22 -22.32 -27.54
C ALA A 85 -27.74 -22.12 -27.45
N GLY A 86 -28.28 -22.24 -26.24
CA GLY A 86 -29.65 -21.87 -25.93
C GLY A 86 -29.73 -20.37 -25.63
N GLY A 87 -30.68 -19.66 -26.22
CA GLY A 87 -30.92 -18.23 -26.01
C GLY A 87 -31.97 -17.96 -24.92
N PHE A 88 -31.89 -16.78 -24.30
CA PHE A 88 -32.95 -16.25 -23.44
C PHE A 88 -33.83 -15.28 -24.22
N GLU A 89 -35.12 -15.60 -24.35
CA GLU A 89 -36.05 -14.85 -25.21
C GLU A 89 -36.23 -13.40 -24.72
N ASP A 90 -36.27 -13.23 -23.39
CA ASP A 90 -36.36 -11.93 -22.72
C ASP A 90 -35.13 -11.03 -22.93
N LYS A 91 -34.03 -11.59 -23.48
CA LYS A 91 -32.78 -10.87 -23.78
C LYS A 91 -32.64 -10.43 -25.24
N ARG A 92 -33.72 -10.55 -26.04
CA ARG A 92 -33.80 -10.12 -27.45
C ARG A 92 -32.80 -10.84 -28.38
N VAL A 93 -32.63 -12.15 -28.19
CA VAL A 93 -31.91 -13.04 -29.12
C VAL A 93 -32.92 -14.01 -29.75
N ASN A 94 -32.79 -14.28 -31.06
CA ASN A 94 -33.69 -15.17 -31.79
C ASN A 94 -32.97 -16.44 -32.25
N ILE A 95 -33.74 -17.49 -32.56
CA ILE A 95 -33.20 -18.70 -33.19
C ILE A 95 -32.54 -18.33 -34.52
N GLY A 96 -31.31 -18.78 -34.72
CA GLY A 96 -30.48 -18.46 -35.88
C GLY A 96 -29.53 -17.28 -35.67
N ASP A 97 -29.75 -16.42 -34.67
CA ASP A 97 -28.80 -15.37 -34.32
C ASP A 97 -27.46 -15.95 -33.86
N VAL A 98 -26.40 -15.14 -33.97
CA VAL A 98 -25.05 -15.52 -33.53
C VAL A 98 -24.61 -14.61 -32.38
N VAL A 99 -24.18 -15.21 -31.28
CA VAL A 99 -23.64 -14.51 -30.11
C VAL A 99 -22.12 -14.65 -30.11
N VAL A 100 -21.43 -13.51 -30.15
CA VAL A 100 -19.99 -13.39 -29.92
C VAL A 100 -19.78 -13.12 -28.43
N ALA A 101 -19.15 -14.04 -27.72
CA ALA A 101 -19.01 -13.90 -26.27
C ALA A 101 -18.06 -12.75 -25.93
N THR A 102 -18.55 -11.72 -25.24
CA THR A 102 -17.67 -10.69 -24.66
C THR A 102 -16.90 -11.24 -23.47
N LYS A 103 -17.61 -12.01 -22.65
CA LYS A 103 -17.10 -12.82 -21.54
C LYS A 103 -17.98 -14.06 -21.34
N ILE A 104 -17.41 -15.10 -20.74
CA ILE A 104 -18.09 -16.30 -20.31
C ILE A 104 -18.17 -16.34 -18.78
N HIS A 105 -19.37 -16.50 -18.24
CA HIS A 105 -19.60 -16.68 -16.80
C HIS A 105 -19.69 -18.15 -16.44
N TRP A 106 -18.90 -18.61 -15.47
CA TRP A 106 -18.98 -19.98 -14.96
C TRP A 106 -20.02 -20.09 -13.84
N TYR A 107 -21.23 -20.56 -14.18
CA TYR A 107 -22.34 -20.58 -13.22
C TYR A 107 -22.24 -21.70 -12.17
N GLU A 108 -21.33 -22.68 -12.33
CA GLU A 108 -21.14 -23.74 -11.33
C GLU A 108 -20.29 -23.27 -10.12
N SER A 109 -19.65 -22.10 -10.19
CA SER A 109 -18.92 -21.51 -9.06
C SER A 109 -19.89 -20.68 -8.20
N ARG A 110 -20.79 -21.38 -7.52
CA ARG A 110 -21.75 -20.82 -6.57
C ARG A 110 -21.52 -21.38 -5.17
N LYS A 111 -21.80 -20.58 -4.15
CA LYS A 111 -21.91 -21.05 -2.76
C LYS A 111 -23.38 -21.39 -2.51
N GLU A 112 -23.67 -22.67 -2.43
CA GLU A 112 -24.98 -23.16 -1.96
C GLU A 112 -25.10 -22.81 -0.47
N GLY A 113 -26.24 -22.24 -0.08
CA GLY A 113 -26.50 -21.78 1.27
C GLY A 113 -27.94 -21.99 1.68
N ASP A 114 -28.17 -21.96 2.99
CA ASP A 114 -29.46 -22.20 3.64
C ASP A 114 -30.39 -20.97 3.49
N GLU A 115 -31.29 -20.65 4.44
CA GLU A 115 -32.39 -19.65 4.37
C GLU A 115 -32.14 -18.28 3.68
N GLN A 116 -30.89 -17.88 3.43
CA GLN A 116 -30.50 -16.67 2.69
C GLN A 116 -30.28 -16.87 1.17
N GLY A 117 -30.35 -18.11 0.67
CA GLY A 117 -30.23 -18.49 -0.75
C GLY A 117 -28.78 -18.57 -1.30
N ASP A 118 -28.65 -19.16 -2.49
CA ASP A 118 -27.40 -19.30 -3.25
C ASP A 118 -26.70 -17.94 -3.46
N LYS A 119 -25.36 -17.93 -3.36
CA LYS A 119 -24.50 -16.76 -3.62
C LYS A 119 -23.51 -17.02 -4.76
N ASN A 120 -23.43 -16.10 -5.72
CA ASN A 120 -22.46 -16.17 -6.83
C ASN A 120 -21.03 -15.85 -6.35
N ARG A 121 -20.01 -16.60 -6.82
CA ARG A 121 -18.59 -16.29 -6.56
C ARG A 121 -17.95 -15.40 -7.63
N GLY A 122 -18.63 -15.13 -8.74
CA GLY A 122 -18.19 -14.18 -9.76
C GLY A 122 -17.01 -14.66 -10.62
N VAL A 123 -17.01 -15.93 -11.03
CA VAL A 123 -15.94 -16.47 -11.88
C VAL A 123 -16.30 -16.28 -13.36
N SER A 124 -15.56 -15.44 -14.06
CA SER A 124 -15.76 -15.17 -15.49
C SER A 124 -14.43 -15.01 -16.23
N VAL A 125 -14.45 -15.28 -17.54
CA VAL A 125 -13.27 -15.29 -18.41
C VAL A 125 -13.63 -14.52 -19.69
N GLU A 126 -12.79 -13.57 -20.10
CA GLU A 126 -13.05 -12.71 -21.27
C GLU A 126 -12.43 -13.25 -22.55
N SER A 127 -13.11 -13.02 -23.68
CA SER A 127 -12.52 -13.15 -25.02
C SER A 127 -11.54 -12.01 -25.29
N THR A 128 -10.52 -12.25 -26.13
CA THR A 128 -9.52 -11.21 -26.44
C THR A 128 -10.14 -10.01 -27.17
N SER A 129 -9.77 -8.79 -26.76
CA SER A 129 -10.47 -7.55 -27.16
C SER A 129 -10.51 -7.30 -28.66
N ARG A 130 -9.39 -7.50 -29.37
CA ARG A 130 -9.25 -7.17 -30.80
C ARG A 130 -10.12 -8.04 -31.71
N ILE A 131 -9.98 -9.35 -31.61
CA ILE A 131 -10.79 -10.29 -32.41
C ILE A 131 -12.29 -10.16 -32.12
N ARG A 132 -12.65 -9.81 -30.88
CA ARG A 132 -14.03 -9.54 -30.46
C ARG A 132 -14.57 -8.28 -31.13
N GLU A 133 -13.78 -7.21 -31.19
CA GLU A 133 -14.18 -5.96 -31.83
C GLU A 133 -14.39 -6.15 -33.34
N ILE A 134 -13.45 -6.83 -34.01
CA ILE A 134 -13.59 -7.22 -35.42
C ILE A 134 -14.88 -8.01 -35.64
N ALA A 135 -15.11 -9.05 -34.83
CA ALA A 135 -16.31 -9.88 -34.96
C ALA A 135 -17.62 -9.08 -34.78
N SER A 136 -17.61 -8.06 -33.92
CA SER A 136 -18.78 -7.20 -33.68
C SER A 136 -19.06 -6.18 -34.77
N GLN A 137 -18.06 -5.83 -35.58
CA GLN A 137 -18.16 -4.81 -36.64
C GLN A 137 -18.53 -5.40 -38.01
N ILE A 138 -18.52 -6.72 -38.17
CA ILE A 138 -18.91 -7.39 -39.41
C ILE A 138 -20.40 -7.16 -39.69
N LYS A 139 -20.69 -6.52 -40.83
CA LYS A 139 -22.06 -6.30 -41.30
C LYS A 139 -22.53 -7.49 -42.14
N ILE A 140 -23.69 -8.05 -41.78
CA ILE A 140 -24.29 -9.22 -42.46
C ILE A 140 -24.54 -8.97 -43.95
N GLU A 141 -24.80 -7.72 -44.34
CA GLU A 141 -25.02 -7.29 -45.73
C GLU A 141 -23.84 -7.61 -46.67
N GLN A 142 -22.63 -7.82 -46.14
CA GLN A 142 -21.43 -8.19 -46.90
C GLN A 142 -21.19 -9.71 -47.02
N LEU A 143 -21.95 -10.53 -46.29
CA LEU A 143 -21.83 -12.00 -46.25
C LEU A 143 -22.67 -12.70 -47.34
N ILE A 144 -23.57 -11.96 -48.01
CA ILE A 144 -24.54 -12.49 -48.96
C ILE A 144 -23.90 -12.62 -50.36
N GLN A 145 -23.18 -13.71 -50.59
CA GLN A 145 -22.87 -14.21 -51.94
C GLN A 145 -23.23 -15.69 -52.14
N THR A 146 -24.03 -16.27 -51.25
CA THR A 146 -24.55 -17.63 -51.41
C THR A 146 -26.03 -17.66 -51.08
N ASP A 147 -26.86 -18.09 -52.03
CA ASP A 147 -28.34 -18.16 -52.03
C ASP A 147 -28.98 -19.05 -50.92
N LYS A 148 -28.32 -19.27 -49.78
CA LYS A 148 -28.74 -20.27 -48.77
C LYS A 148 -28.77 -19.81 -47.30
N LEU A 149 -28.29 -18.63 -46.93
CA LEU A 149 -28.28 -18.18 -45.54
C LEU A 149 -29.32 -17.08 -45.32
N LYS A 150 -30.23 -17.28 -44.35
CA LYS A 150 -31.18 -16.26 -43.88
C LYS A 150 -30.44 -15.18 -43.11
N ASP A 151 -30.92 -13.93 -43.19
CA ASP A 151 -30.45 -12.82 -42.36
C ASP A 151 -30.50 -13.20 -40.87
N PHE A 152 -29.34 -13.24 -40.21
CA PHE A 152 -29.21 -13.46 -38.76
C PHE A 152 -28.53 -12.26 -38.11
N LEU A 153 -28.85 -11.95 -36.85
CA LEU A 153 -28.20 -10.85 -36.13
C LEU A 153 -26.96 -11.32 -35.36
N ILE A 154 -25.98 -10.42 -35.22
CA ILE A 154 -24.77 -10.64 -34.43
C ILE A 154 -24.90 -9.88 -33.10
N HIS A 155 -24.74 -10.59 -32.00
CA HIS A 155 -24.81 -10.03 -30.64
C HIS A 155 -23.47 -10.19 -29.92
N ALA A 156 -22.75 -9.10 -29.67
CA ALA A 156 -21.55 -9.12 -28.83
C ALA A 156 -21.95 -8.98 -27.34
N LYS A 157 -22.19 -10.09 -26.66
CA LYS A 157 -22.73 -10.10 -25.27
C LYS A 157 -22.21 -11.28 -24.44
N PRO A 158 -22.33 -11.23 -23.09
CA PRO A 158 -21.93 -12.34 -22.22
C PRO A 158 -22.74 -13.63 -22.44
N ILE A 159 -22.10 -14.78 -22.21
CA ILE A 159 -22.72 -16.11 -22.25
C ILE A 159 -22.46 -16.82 -20.91
N ALA A 160 -23.44 -17.57 -20.41
CA ALA A 160 -23.31 -18.40 -19.21
C ALA A 160 -22.88 -19.83 -19.58
N SER A 161 -21.88 -20.37 -18.90
CA SER A 161 -21.30 -21.69 -19.16
C SER A 161 -21.22 -22.56 -17.90
N GLY A 162 -21.49 -23.85 -18.05
CA GLY A 162 -21.35 -24.81 -16.95
C GLY A 162 -21.70 -26.24 -17.37
N GLU A 163 -21.66 -27.18 -16.42
CA GLU A 163 -21.70 -28.62 -16.72
C GLU A 163 -23.11 -29.18 -16.94
N LYS A 164 -24.16 -28.37 -16.75
CA LYS A 164 -25.56 -28.79 -16.82
C LYS A 164 -26.25 -28.26 -18.06
N LEU A 165 -26.79 -29.14 -18.90
CA LEU A 165 -27.65 -28.74 -20.01
C LEU A 165 -28.94 -28.09 -19.50
N GLN A 166 -29.18 -26.83 -19.89
CA GLN A 166 -30.39 -26.11 -19.48
C GLN A 166 -31.50 -26.27 -20.51
N THR A 167 -32.61 -26.89 -20.10
CA THR A 167 -33.71 -27.22 -21.01
C THR A 167 -35.05 -26.58 -20.63
N ASN A 168 -35.12 -25.90 -19.48
CA ASN A 168 -36.33 -25.28 -18.93
C ASN A 168 -35.98 -24.00 -18.17
N SER A 169 -36.62 -22.88 -18.52
CA SER A 169 -36.45 -21.58 -17.89
C SER A 169 -36.80 -21.55 -16.40
N ASN A 170 -37.61 -22.49 -15.91
CA ASN A 170 -38.00 -22.61 -14.50
C ASN A 170 -37.00 -23.40 -13.64
N SER A 171 -35.92 -23.95 -14.22
CA SER A 171 -34.90 -24.67 -13.45
C SER A 171 -34.23 -23.75 -12.41
N GLU A 172 -33.75 -24.33 -11.30
CA GLU A 172 -33.02 -23.56 -10.28
C GLU A 172 -31.79 -22.87 -10.86
N THR A 173 -31.07 -23.53 -11.78
CA THR A 173 -29.91 -22.95 -12.47
C THR A 173 -30.32 -21.78 -13.37
N CYS A 174 -31.40 -21.88 -14.15
CA CYS A 174 -31.88 -20.76 -14.97
C CYS A 174 -32.32 -19.57 -14.11
N LYS A 175 -33.00 -19.83 -12.98
CA LYS A 175 -33.36 -18.79 -12.01
C LYS A 175 -32.11 -18.13 -11.40
N PHE A 176 -31.08 -18.91 -11.11
CA PHE A 176 -29.79 -18.39 -10.64
C PHE A 176 -29.11 -17.50 -11.69
N ILE A 177 -29.02 -17.96 -12.94
CA ILE A 177 -28.43 -17.19 -14.05
C ILE A 177 -29.20 -15.88 -14.23
N LYS A 178 -30.53 -15.91 -14.32
CA LYS A 178 -31.36 -14.71 -14.47
C LYS A 178 -31.22 -13.73 -13.31
N ARG A 179 -30.97 -14.21 -12.09
CA ARG A 179 -30.84 -13.38 -10.88
C ARG A 179 -29.45 -12.79 -10.67
N TYR A 180 -28.40 -13.53 -10.96
CA TYR A 180 -27.02 -13.17 -10.58
C TYR A 180 -26.08 -12.95 -11.76
N LEU A 181 -26.46 -13.37 -12.96
CA LEU A 181 -25.72 -13.25 -14.21
C LEU A 181 -26.63 -12.60 -15.27
N GLU A 182 -27.31 -11.51 -14.88
CA GLU A 182 -28.39 -10.87 -15.65
C GLU A 182 -27.97 -10.36 -17.04
N ASP A 183 -26.67 -10.18 -17.26
CA ASP A 183 -26.07 -9.74 -18.51
C ASP A 183 -25.87 -10.88 -19.53
N SER A 184 -26.05 -12.13 -19.12
CA SER A 184 -25.93 -13.30 -20.01
C SER A 184 -27.13 -13.43 -20.93
N VAL A 185 -26.90 -13.54 -22.24
CA VAL A 185 -27.96 -13.68 -23.25
C VAL A 185 -28.14 -15.09 -23.79
N ALA A 186 -27.17 -15.96 -23.55
CA ALA A 186 -27.19 -17.35 -23.96
C ALA A 186 -26.57 -18.25 -22.89
N VAL A 187 -26.84 -19.56 -22.98
CA VAL A 187 -26.26 -20.62 -22.15
C VAL A 187 -25.68 -21.74 -22.99
N GLU A 188 -24.52 -22.25 -22.59
CA GLU A 188 -23.81 -23.36 -23.24
C GLU A 188 -22.96 -24.14 -22.21
N MET A 189 -22.18 -25.14 -22.64
CA MET A 189 -21.56 -26.11 -21.72
C MET A 189 -20.03 -26.22 -21.77
N GLU A 190 -19.34 -25.46 -22.62
CA GLU A 190 -17.91 -25.69 -22.90
C GLU A 190 -17.03 -24.43 -23.04
N GLY A 191 -17.64 -23.26 -23.24
CA GLY A 191 -16.96 -22.02 -23.61
C GLY A 191 -16.02 -21.50 -22.56
N TYR A 192 -16.31 -21.76 -21.28
CA TYR A 192 -15.41 -21.39 -20.20
C TYR A 192 -14.14 -22.23 -20.24
N GLY A 193 -14.27 -23.55 -20.43
CA GLY A 193 -13.12 -24.45 -20.51
C GLY A 193 -12.18 -24.10 -21.64
N PHE A 194 -12.73 -23.77 -22.81
CA PHE A 194 -11.96 -23.27 -23.95
C PHE A 194 -11.20 -21.98 -23.62
N LEU A 195 -11.89 -20.94 -23.10
CA LEU A 195 -11.24 -19.66 -22.82
C LEU A 195 -10.25 -19.76 -21.67
N GLU A 196 -10.49 -20.57 -20.64
CA GLU A 196 -9.54 -20.78 -19.54
C GLU A 196 -8.27 -21.47 -20.05
N ALA A 197 -8.40 -22.43 -20.98
CA ALA A 197 -7.24 -23.03 -21.65
C ALA A 197 -6.47 -22.02 -22.49
N ALA A 198 -7.16 -21.15 -23.23
CA ALA A 198 -6.54 -20.08 -24.00
C ALA A 198 -5.84 -19.04 -23.10
N GLN A 199 -6.50 -18.59 -22.02
CA GLN A 199 -5.89 -17.67 -21.04
C GLN A 199 -4.70 -18.30 -20.34
N LYS A 200 -4.76 -19.59 -19.98
CA LYS A 200 -3.61 -20.31 -19.44
C LYS A 200 -2.45 -20.38 -20.43
N TYR A 201 -2.76 -20.53 -21.72
CA TYR A 201 -1.77 -20.53 -22.79
C TYR A 201 -1.16 -19.12 -22.99
N ILE A 202 -1.97 -18.05 -22.91
CA ILE A 202 -1.51 -16.66 -22.91
C ILE A 202 -0.59 -16.38 -21.71
N ARG A 203 -0.99 -16.80 -20.50
CA ARG A 203 -0.18 -16.71 -19.27
C ARG A 203 1.14 -17.49 -19.34
N ALA A 204 1.32 -18.37 -20.33
CA ALA A 204 2.55 -19.10 -20.60
C ALA A 204 3.45 -18.40 -21.65
N ASN A 205 3.25 -17.10 -21.91
CA ASN A 205 3.94 -16.28 -22.91
C ASN A 205 3.73 -16.76 -24.35
N HIS A 206 2.49 -17.11 -24.70
CA HIS A 206 2.12 -17.38 -26.08
C HIS A 206 1.07 -16.38 -26.55
N GLU A 207 1.36 -15.67 -27.64
CA GLU A 207 0.41 -14.77 -28.28
C GLU A 207 -0.67 -15.57 -29.01
N ILE A 208 -1.90 -15.41 -28.56
CA ILE A 208 -3.07 -15.96 -29.24
C ILE A 208 -4.29 -15.07 -29.03
N GLU A 209 -5.04 -14.85 -30.11
CA GLU A 209 -6.37 -14.29 -30.03
C GLU A 209 -7.40 -15.41 -29.85
N ALA A 210 -8.26 -15.29 -28.83
CA ALA A 210 -9.24 -16.32 -28.48
C ALA A 210 -10.66 -15.77 -28.46
N LEU A 211 -11.58 -16.44 -29.15
CA LEU A 211 -12.98 -16.01 -29.27
C LEU A 211 -13.95 -17.19 -29.21
N VAL A 212 -15.05 -17.01 -28.48
CA VAL A 212 -16.19 -17.95 -28.49
C VAL A 212 -17.31 -17.36 -29.33
N ILE A 213 -17.80 -18.14 -30.31
CA ILE A 213 -18.89 -17.78 -31.20
C ILE A 213 -19.95 -18.88 -31.14
N ARG A 214 -21.17 -18.53 -30.72
CA ARG A 214 -22.28 -19.47 -30.57
C ARG A 214 -23.49 -19.08 -31.41
N GLY A 215 -24.01 -19.99 -32.23
CA GLY A 215 -25.30 -19.81 -32.90
C GLY A 215 -26.45 -20.23 -31.98
N ILE A 216 -27.55 -19.49 -31.96
CA ILE A 216 -28.72 -19.82 -31.14
C ILE A 216 -29.57 -20.90 -31.81
N SER A 217 -29.61 -22.10 -31.23
CA SER A 217 -30.38 -23.25 -31.75
C SER A 217 -31.82 -23.32 -31.23
N ASP A 218 -32.04 -22.81 -30.02
CA ASP A 218 -33.29 -22.92 -29.27
C ASP A 218 -33.41 -21.79 -28.23
N LEU A 219 -34.63 -21.53 -27.78
CA LEU A 219 -34.91 -20.57 -26.71
C LEU A 219 -35.36 -21.31 -25.45
N ILE A 220 -34.76 -20.95 -24.31
CA ILE A 220 -34.96 -21.64 -23.02
C ILE A 220 -36.35 -21.35 -22.44
N ASP A 221 -36.92 -20.19 -22.77
CA ASP A 221 -38.17 -19.68 -22.20
C ASP A 221 -39.43 -20.23 -22.87
N ASN A 222 -39.35 -20.71 -24.11
CA ASN A 222 -40.52 -21.14 -24.87
C ASN A 222 -40.17 -22.28 -25.85
N LYS A 223 -40.61 -23.51 -25.53
CA LYS A 223 -40.44 -24.70 -26.37
C LYS A 223 -41.68 -25.06 -27.19
N ASN A 224 -42.64 -24.16 -27.32
CA ASN A 224 -43.84 -24.38 -28.14
C ASN A 224 -43.52 -24.12 -29.61
N PHE A 225 -42.88 -25.08 -30.27
CA PHE A 225 -42.62 -25.01 -31.70
C PHE A 225 -43.91 -25.24 -32.49
N THR A 226 -44.27 -24.35 -33.41
CA THR A 226 -45.39 -24.57 -34.32
C THR A 226 -45.03 -25.62 -35.40
N ALA A 227 -46.02 -26.31 -35.97
CA ALA A 227 -45.81 -27.36 -36.98
C ALA A 227 -45.15 -26.86 -38.30
N GLN A 228 -44.95 -25.55 -38.45
CA GLN A 228 -44.28 -24.90 -39.58
C GLN A 228 -42.79 -24.60 -39.32
N GLU A 229 -42.27 -24.85 -38.12
CA GLU A 229 -40.89 -24.58 -37.74
C GLU A 229 -39.96 -25.77 -38.07
N LEU A 230 -38.72 -25.44 -38.48
CA LEU A 230 -37.66 -26.42 -38.81
C LEU A 230 -37.49 -27.47 -37.70
N LYS A 231 -37.16 -28.71 -38.06
CA LYS A 231 -36.88 -29.77 -37.06
C LYS A 231 -35.68 -29.37 -36.20
N GLU A 232 -35.59 -29.90 -34.97
CA GLU A 232 -34.50 -29.56 -34.02
C GLU A 232 -33.10 -29.68 -34.63
N ASN A 233 -32.83 -30.78 -35.33
CA ASN A 233 -31.54 -31.01 -36.01
C ASN A 233 -31.28 -29.97 -37.12
N GLU A 234 -32.32 -29.50 -37.81
CA GLU A 234 -32.19 -28.47 -38.86
C GLU A 234 -31.88 -27.10 -38.24
N ARG A 235 -32.46 -26.78 -37.07
CA ARG A 235 -32.16 -25.54 -36.34
C ARG A 235 -30.75 -25.54 -35.78
N GLN A 236 -30.31 -26.65 -35.16
CA GLN A 236 -28.92 -26.80 -34.67
C GLN A 236 -27.92 -26.66 -35.81
N ARG A 237 -28.19 -27.32 -36.94
CA ARG A 237 -27.36 -27.20 -38.14
C ARG A 237 -27.30 -25.76 -38.66
N GLN A 238 -28.44 -25.07 -38.78
CA GLN A 238 -28.49 -23.68 -39.23
C GLN A 238 -27.70 -22.75 -38.28
N ALA A 239 -27.87 -22.92 -36.96
CA ALA A 239 -27.15 -22.13 -35.97
C ALA A 239 -25.63 -22.36 -36.05
N ALA A 240 -25.20 -23.62 -36.22
CA ALA A 240 -23.79 -23.96 -36.41
C ALA A 240 -23.22 -23.39 -37.72
N GLU A 241 -23.97 -23.45 -38.83
CA GLU A 241 -23.59 -22.86 -40.12
C GLU A 241 -23.44 -21.33 -40.04
N ASN A 242 -24.33 -20.65 -39.31
CA ASN A 242 -24.24 -19.20 -39.08
C ASN A 242 -23.01 -18.83 -38.24
N ALA A 243 -22.75 -19.58 -37.15
CA ALA A 243 -21.56 -19.37 -36.31
C ALA A 243 -20.26 -19.60 -37.08
N ALA A 244 -20.19 -20.67 -37.90
CA ALA A 244 -19.05 -20.95 -38.77
C ALA A 244 -18.86 -19.85 -39.83
N THR A 245 -19.93 -19.35 -40.42
CA THR A 245 -19.88 -18.25 -41.40
C THR A 245 -19.26 -17.01 -40.80
N LEU A 246 -19.70 -16.59 -39.60
CA LEU A 246 -19.10 -15.45 -38.90
C LEU A 246 -17.63 -15.70 -38.57
N ALA A 247 -17.29 -16.90 -38.08
CA ALA A 247 -15.91 -17.26 -37.74
C ALA A 247 -14.94 -17.13 -38.93
N PHE A 248 -15.34 -17.61 -40.11
CA PHE A 248 -14.53 -17.49 -41.30
C PHE A 248 -14.45 -16.06 -41.83
N GLU A 249 -15.49 -15.24 -41.65
CA GLU A 249 -15.41 -13.83 -42.00
C GLU A 249 -14.52 -13.05 -41.04
N VAL A 250 -14.49 -13.40 -39.76
CA VAL A 250 -13.50 -12.89 -38.80
C VAL A 250 -12.09 -13.20 -39.30
N LEU A 251 -11.79 -14.46 -39.66
CA LEU A 251 -10.48 -14.83 -40.22
C LEU A 251 -10.16 -14.11 -41.54
N ASN A 252 -11.18 -13.75 -42.33
CA ASN A 252 -11.03 -13.03 -43.59
C ASN A 252 -10.66 -11.55 -43.42
N ASN A 253 -11.16 -10.90 -42.36
CA ASN A 253 -10.89 -9.50 -42.04
C ASN A 253 -9.76 -9.33 -41.02
N LEU A 254 -9.28 -10.42 -40.43
CA LEU A 254 -8.15 -10.39 -39.54
C LEU A 254 -6.86 -10.23 -40.35
N GLU A 255 -6.32 -9.01 -40.39
CA GLU A 255 -4.92 -8.76 -40.72
C GLU A 255 -4.07 -9.10 -39.49
N VAL A 256 -3.21 -10.12 -39.57
CA VAL A 256 -2.11 -10.23 -38.59
C VAL A 256 -1.18 -9.07 -38.91
N LYS A 257 -1.38 -7.93 -38.23
CA LYS A 257 -0.62 -6.71 -38.47
C LYS A 257 0.77 -6.83 -37.87
N ASP A 258 1.72 -6.27 -38.60
CA ASP A 258 2.97 -5.77 -38.05
C ASP A 258 2.67 -4.90 -36.81
N ILE A 259 3.52 -5.06 -35.81
CA ILE A 259 3.39 -4.55 -34.43
C ILE A 259 3.05 -3.06 -34.42
N ASP A 260 1.84 -2.71 -33.95
CA ASP A 260 1.45 -1.32 -33.70
C ASP A 260 1.90 -0.91 -32.30
N PHE A 261 3.14 -0.41 -32.22
CA PHE A 261 3.69 0.14 -30.99
C PHE A 261 2.78 1.20 -30.38
N ALA A 262 2.00 1.97 -31.16
CA ALA A 262 1.13 3.00 -30.60
C ALA A 262 -0.03 2.39 -29.80
N GLU A 263 -0.57 1.25 -30.22
CA GLU A 263 -1.63 0.54 -29.51
C GLU A 263 -1.11 -0.11 -28.23
N ILE A 264 0.06 -0.77 -28.28
CA ILE A 264 0.72 -1.35 -27.12
C ILE A 264 1.08 -0.26 -26.09
N ILE A 265 1.62 0.87 -26.55
CA ILE A 265 1.95 2.03 -25.72
C ILE A 265 0.69 2.64 -25.09
N THR A 266 -0.40 2.73 -25.85
CA THR A 266 -1.68 3.27 -25.35
C THR A 266 -2.30 2.35 -24.30
N ASN A 267 -2.27 1.04 -24.53
CA ASN A 267 -2.79 0.04 -23.58
C ASN A 267 -1.94 0.00 -22.30
N LEU A 268 -0.61 0.08 -22.43
CA LEU A 268 0.30 0.19 -21.29
C LEU A 268 0.09 1.48 -20.50
N ASP A 269 -0.06 2.62 -21.18
CA ASP A 269 -0.39 3.88 -20.52
C ASP A 269 -1.74 3.76 -19.80
N GLN A 270 -2.77 3.16 -20.40
CA GLN A 270 -4.08 2.96 -19.77
C GLN A 270 -4.01 2.03 -18.56
N GLU A 271 -3.27 0.92 -18.63
CA GLU A 271 -3.13 -0.04 -17.55
C GLU A 271 -2.36 0.58 -16.37
N ILE A 272 -1.31 1.35 -16.64
CA ILE A 272 -0.58 2.16 -15.64
C ILE A 272 -1.50 3.24 -15.03
N HIS A 273 -2.35 3.88 -15.83
CA HIS A 273 -3.34 4.85 -15.33
C HIS A 273 -4.46 4.21 -14.49
N SER A 274 -4.73 2.92 -14.66
CA SER A 274 -5.74 2.17 -13.90
C SER A 274 -5.24 1.68 -12.53
N LEU A 275 -3.92 1.72 -12.27
CA LEU A 275 -3.28 1.30 -11.01
C LEU A 275 -3.91 1.89 -9.72
N PRO A 276 -4.43 3.13 -9.68
CA PRO A 276 -5.09 3.68 -8.51
C PRO A 276 -6.42 3.01 -8.13
N GLU A 277 -6.98 2.09 -8.94
CA GLU A 277 -8.24 1.40 -8.65
C GLU A 277 -8.06 0.09 -7.86
N TYR A 278 -6.85 -0.49 -7.84
CA TYR A 278 -6.55 -1.76 -7.17
C TYR A 278 -6.05 -1.63 -5.71
N ALA A 279 -5.98 -0.41 -5.18
CA ALA A 279 -5.38 -0.08 -3.87
C ALA A 279 -6.19 -0.53 -2.62
N ASN A 280 -7.20 -1.39 -2.77
CA ASN A 280 -8.03 -1.85 -1.64
C ASN A 280 -7.52 -3.13 -0.96
N ASP A 281 -6.56 -3.84 -1.55
CA ASP A 281 -6.02 -5.08 -0.99
C ASP A 281 -4.52 -4.94 -0.67
N ASN A 282 -4.10 -5.48 0.48
CA ASN A 282 -2.70 -5.54 0.94
C ASN A 282 -1.71 -6.24 -0.02
N LEU A 283 -2.15 -6.64 -1.22
CA LEU A 283 -1.40 -7.26 -2.33
C LEU A 283 -1.04 -6.31 -3.48
N TRP A 284 -1.42 -5.03 -3.41
CA TRP A 284 -1.28 -4.12 -4.56
C TRP A 284 0.17 -3.87 -5.02
N PHE A 285 1.16 -3.96 -4.12
CA PHE A 285 2.58 -3.79 -4.45
C PHE A 285 3.15 -4.93 -5.29
N ASP A 286 2.84 -6.17 -4.94
CA ASP A 286 3.26 -7.35 -5.69
C ASP A 286 2.63 -7.30 -7.09
N LYS A 287 1.36 -6.90 -7.16
CA LYS A 287 0.65 -6.70 -8.43
C LYS A 287 1.25 -5.58 -9.28
N ILE A 288 1.73 -4.49 -8.67
CA ILE A 288 2.45 -3.42 -9.38
C ILE A 288 3.76 -3.93 -9.96
N LEU A 289 4.54 -4.71 -9.21
CA LEU A 289 5.79 -5.28 -9.69
C LEU A 289 5.56 -6.30 -10.81
N ASP A 290 4.46 -7.04 -10.75
CA ASP A 290 4.06 -7.97 -11.81
C ASP A 290 3.59 -7.24 -13.07
N ILE A 291 2.74 -6.22 -12.96
CA ILE A 291 2.34 -5.37 -14.10
C ILE A 291 3.58 -4.69 -14.73
N HIS A 292 4.51 -4.19 -13.91
CA HIS A 292 5.76 -3.60 -14.38
C HIS A 292 6.64 -4.59 -15.14
N ARG A 293 6.68 -5.85 -14.68
CA ARG A 293 7.43 -6.91 -15.30
C ARG A 293 6.80 -7.30 -16.63
N ASP A 294 5.48 -7.50 -16.66
CA ASP A 294 4.72 -7.89 -17.84
C ASP A 294 4.78 -6.80 -18.93
N ALA A 295 4.75 -5.53 -18.52
CA ALA A 295 4.95 -4.38 -19.40
C ALA A 295 6.33 -4.38 -20.05
N LEU A 296 7.40 -4.53 -19.25
CA LEU A 296 8.76 -4.58 -19.78
C LEU A 296 9.01 -5.81 -20.66
N GLN A 297 8.40 -6.94 -20.34
CA GLN A 297 8.49 -8.15 -21.16
C GLN A 297 7.84 -7.92 -22.53
N SER A 298 6.64 -7.35 -22.54
CA SER A 298 5.95 -6.99 -23.79
C SER A 298 6.80 -6.03 -24.62
N ILE A 299 7.33 -4.96 -24.03
CA ILE A 299 8.17 -3.98 -24.72
C ILE A 299 9.44 -4.63 -25.28
N ALA A 300 10.15 -5.43 -24.48
CA ALA A 300 11.39 -6.09 -24.88
C ALA A 300 11.16 -7.14 -25.99
N SER A 301 10.06 -7.89 -25.91
CA SER A 301 9.63 -8.83 -26.94
C SER A 301 9.44 -8.11 -28.28
N GLU A 302 8.70 -7.00 -28.26
CA GLU A 302 8.39 -6.26 -29.47
C GLU A 302 9.60 -5.58 -30.09
N MET A 303 10.49 -5.01 -29.27
CA MET A 303 11.80 -4.53 -29.74
C MET A 303 12.60 -5.65 -30.44
N GLY A 304 12.53 -6.87 -29.91
CA GLY A 304 13.20 -8.04 -30.49
C GLY A 304 12.64 -8.42 -31.86
N ASN A 305 11.31 -8.40 -31.98
CA ASN A 305 10.61 -8.67 -33.24
C ASN A 305 11.01 -7.68 -34.35
N CYS A 306 11.20 -6.39 -34.04
CA CYS A 306 11.65 -5.39 -35.02
C CYS A 306 12.96 -5.77 -35.71
N VAL A 307 13.88 -6.38 -34.96
CA VAL A 307 15.21 -6.75 -35.46
C VAL A 307 15.37 -8.26 -35.62
N TYR A 308 14.28 -9.04 -35.55
CA TYR A 308 14.30 -10.51 -35.59
C TYR A 308 15.32 -11.12 -34.63
N ALA A 309 15.39 -10.67 -33.38
CA ALA A 309 16.26 -11.26 -32.37
C ALA A 309 15.57 -12.46 -31.68
N ASP A 310 16.33 -13.52 -31.38
CA ASP A 310 15.87 -14.64 -30.56
C ASP A 310 15.63 -14.23 -29.11
N ARG A 311 16.42 -13.27 -28.60
CA ARG A 311 16.22 -12.69 -27.27
C ARG A 311 16.57 -11.21 -27.24
N THR A 312 15.81 -10.47 -26.45
CA THR A 312 16.07 -9.06 -26.14
C THR A 312 16.23 -8.88 -24.64
N THR A 313 17.25 -8.12 -24.25
CA THR A 313 17.50 -7.74 -22.86
C THR A 313 17.60 -6.22 -22.77
N VAL A 314 16.81 -5.61 -21.89
CA VAL A 314 16.87 -4.17 -21.62
C VAL A 314 17.58 -3.95 -20.30
N PHE A 315 18.77 -3.34 -20.34
CA PHE A 315 19.56 -2.98 -19.18
C PHE A 315 19.34 -1.52 -18.79
N PHE A 316 18.87 -1.26 -17.58
CA PHE A 316 18.73 0.07 -17.01
C PHE A 316 19.96 0.44 -16.21
N LEU A 317 20.36 1.72 -16.26
CA LEU A 317 21.48 2.23 -15.47
C LEU A 317 21.04 2.48 -14.02
N THR A 318 21.84 2.07 -13.05
CA THR A 318 21.64 2.41 -11.63
C THR A 318 21.89 3.91 -11.38
N GLU A 319 21.33 4.45 -10.31
CA GLU A 319 21.47 5.88 -9.99
C GLU A 319 22.92 6.31 -9.73
N ASP A 320 23.75 5.41 -9.21
CA ASP A 320 25.19 5.61 -8.99
C ASP A 320 26.04 5.43 -10.26
N GLN A 321 25.42 5.09 -11.39
CA GLN A 321 26.05 4.82 -12.68
C GLN A 321 27.12 3.71 -12.66
N GLN A 322 27.14 2.87 -11.61
CA GLN A 322 28.15 1.81 -11.46
C GLN A 322 27.70 0.48 -12.04
N GLN A 323 26.38 0.26 -12.17
CA GLN A 323 25.83 -1.01 -12.61
C GLN A 323 24.70 -0.84 -13.61
N LEU A 324 24.58 -1.83 -14.48
CA LEU A 324 23.44 -2.08 -15.33
C LEU A 324 22.58 -3.15 -14.70
N TRP A 325 21.28 -3.00 -14.83
CA TRP A 325 20.33 -4.00 -14.40
C TRP A 325 19.27 -4.32 -15.44
N SER A 326 19.00 -5.59 -15.68
CA SER A 326 17.94 -6.00 -16.60
C SER A 326 16.96 -6.98 -15.96
N ILE A 327 15.77 -7.00 -16.55
CA ILE A 327 14.80 -8.07 -16.39
C ILE A 327 14.87 -8.87 -17.69
N ILE A 328 15.26 -10.15 -17.63
CA ILE A 328 15.25 -11.01 -18.82
C ILE A 328 13.79 -11.33 -19.16
N ALA A 329 13.40 -11.11 -20.42
CA ALA A 329 12.02 -11.33 -20.84
C ALA A 329 11.64 -12.79 -21.10
N GLU A 330 12.59 -13.73 -21.13
CA GLU A 330 12.27 -15.12 -21.49
C GLU A 330 13.10 -16.19 -20.76
N HIS A 331 12.45 -16.88 -19.82
CA HIS A 331 12.65 -18.31 -19.68
C HIS A 331 11.37 -19.05 -19.23
N LYS A 332 11.03 -20.10 -19.98
CA LYS A 332 9.90 -20.99 -19.74
C LYS A 332 9.89 -21.51 -18.30
N GLY A 333 8.95 -21.04 -17.50
CA GLY A 333 8.62 -21.65 -16.21
C GLY A 333 9.63 -21.45 -15.07
N GLN A 334 10.65 -20.60 -15.23
CA GLN A 334 11.48 -20.12 -14.13
C GLN A 334 11.36 -18.60 -14.12
N GLY A 335 11.01 -18.02 -12.96
CA GLY A 335 10.76 -16.59 -12.82
C GLY A 335 11.86 -15.73 -13.44
N SER A 336 11.48 -14.52 -13.86
CA SER A 336 12.38 -13.51 -14.45
C SER A 336 13.72 -13.45 -13.73
N LEU A 337 14.80 -13.78 -14.44
CA LEU A 337 16.15 -13.57 -13.93
C LEU A 337 16.48 -12.08 -14.02
N GLU A 338 16.90 -11.53 -12.89
CA GLU A 338 17.44 -10.19 -12.79
C GLU A 338 18.95 -10.27 -13.08
N ILE A 339 19.41 -9.83 -14.26
CA ILE A 339 20.86 -9.75 -14.56
C ILE A 339 21.37 -8.40 -14.08
N ARG A 340 22.54 -8.41 -13.44
CA ARG A 340 23.26 -7.22 -13.04
C ARG A 340 24.67 -7.28 -13.61
N VAL A 341 25.06 -6.23 -14.33
CA VAL A 341 26.35 -6.15 -15.03
C VAL A 341 27.05 -4.86 -14.60
N PRO A 342 28.26 -4.89 -14.03
CA PRO A 342 28.99 -3.66 -13.73
C PRO A 342 29.26 -2.83 -15.00
N VAL A 343 29.17 -1.50 -14.89
CA VAL A 343 29.57 -0.61 -15.99
C VAL A 343 31.06 -0.84 -16.30
N GLY A 344 31.38 -1.00 -17.59
CA GLY A 344 32.68 -1.40 -18.10
C GLY A 344 32.94 -2.91 -18.18
N SER A 345 32.04 -3.77 -17.66
CA SER A 345 32.16 -5.23 -17.73
C SER A 345 31.17 -5.83 -18.73
N GLY A 346 31.59 -6.84 -19.48
CA GLY A 346 30.78 -7.41 -20.56
C GLY A 346 30.44 -6.41 -21.67
N VAL A 347 29.72 -6.87 -22.70
CA VAL A 347 29.40 -6.00 -23.85
C VAL A 347 28.46 -4.85 -23.45
N ALA A 348 27.39 -5.15 -22.71
CA ALA A 348 26.43 -4.13 -22.25
C ALA A 348 27.08 -3.09 -21.35
N GLY A 349 27.89 -3.51 -20.37
CA GLY A 349 28.58 -2.59 -19.45
C GLY A 349 29.62 -1.73 -20.16
N LYS A 350 30.33 -2.25 -21.16
CA LYS A 350 31.27 -1.47 -21.95
C LYS A 350 30.57 -0.43 -22.84
N VAL A 351 29.46 -0.81 -23.49
CA VAL A 351 28.61 0.14 -24.23
C VAL A 351 28.11 1.25 -23.32
N ALA A 352 27.66 0.91 -22.10
CA ALA A 352 27.28 1.94 -21.11
C ALA A 352 28.46 2.84 -20.73
N LYS A 353 29.64 2.28 -20.46
CA LYS A 353 30.84 3.05 -20.11
C LYS A 353 31.25 4.01 -21.22
N ASP A 354 31.24 3.54 -22.46
CA ASP A 354 31.58 4.34 -23.63
C ASP A 354 30.55 5.45 -23.87
N ALA A 355 29.25 5.11 -23.74
CA ALA A 355 28.16 6.08 -23.85
C ALA A 355 28.20 7.16 -22.75
N ILE A 356 28.60 6.81 -21.52
CA ILE A 356 28.77 7.76 -20.41
C ILE A 356 29.97 8.70 -20.66
N ASN A 357 31.04 8.20 -21.28
CA ASN A 357 32.29 8.95 -21.49
C ASN A 357 32.32 9.75 -22.80
N SER A 358 31.44 9.45 -23.76
CA SER A 358 31.31 10.16 -25.02
C SER A 358 30.76 11.58 -24.78
N LEU A 359 31.62 12.59 -24.90
CA LEU A 359 31.33 14.00 -24.60
C LEU A 359 30.82 14.83 -25.80
N ASP A 360 30.74 14.29 -27.02
CA ASP A 360 30.37 15.06 -28.21
C ASP A 360 29.09 14.57 -28.89
N SER A 361 28.21 15.54 -29.13
CA SER A 361 26.94 15.47 -29.85
C SER A 361 27.16 15.19 -31.34
N GLU A 362 26.54 14.10 -31.82
CA GLU A 362 25.80 13.96 -33.09
C GLU A 362 26.02 12.65 -33.85
N ASN A 363 27.02 11.81 -33.56
CA ASN A 363 27.09 10.47 -34.21
C ASN A 363 28.05 9.41 -33.61
N SER A 364 28.54 9.55 -32.36
CA SER A 364 29.55 8.62 -31.82
C SER A 364 29.08 7.75 -30.65
N TYR A 365 27.84 7.24 -30.69
CA TYR A 365 27.46 6.15 -29.79
C TYR A 365 27.83 4.80 -30.41
N ARG A 366 28.53 3.95 -29.65
CA ARG A 366 29.02 2.65 -30.14
C ARG A 366 27.87 1.65 -30.27
N ILE A 367 27.45 1.37 -31.50
CA ILE A 367 26.69 0.17 -31.85
C ILE A 367 27.67 -1.00 -31.92
N VAL A 368 27.46 -2.03 -31.11
CA VAL A 368 28.33 -3.21 -31.11
C VAL A 368 27.60 -4.39 -31.75
N ILE A 369 28.05 -4.75 -32.94
CA ILE A 369 27.68 -6.00 -33.65
C ILE A 369 28.78 -7.03 -33.38
N ARG A 370 28.42 -8.32 -33.26
CA ARG A 370 29.36 -9.40 -32.89
C ARG A 370 30.69 -9.40 -33.64
N GLU A 371 30.70 -9.06 -34.92
CA GLU A 371 31.92 -9.02 -35.76
C GLU A 371 32.96 -8.01 -35.26
N ASN A 372 32.53 -7.01 -34.48
CA ASN A 372 33.36 -5.95 -33.93
C ASN A 372 33.91 -6.28 -32.53
N LEU A 373 33.60 -7.46 -31.99
CA LEU A 373 34.03 -7.86 -30.65
C LEU A 373 35.47 -8.36 -30.63
N ASN A 374 36.22 -7.96 -29.61
CA ASN A 374 37.56 -8.46 -29.35
C ASN A 374 37.53 -9.83 -28.64
N SER A 375 38.71 -10.46 -28.51
CA SER A 375 38.86 -11.80 -27.92
C SER A 375 38.49 -11.87 -26.43
N GLU A 376 38.64 -10.78 -25.67
CA GLU A 376 38.22 -10.71 -24.27
C GLU A 376 36.68 -10.70 -24.14
N GLU A 377 36.00 -9.93 -24.99
CA GLU A 377 34.53 -9.85 -25.03
C GLU A 377 33.89 -11.18 -25.43
N GLN A 378 34.48 -11.89 -26.39
CA GLN A 378 34.03 -13.23 -26.76
C GLN A 378 34.20 -14.23 -25.61
N THR A 379 35.29 -14.12 -24.84
CA THR A 379 35.53 -14.98 -23.67
C THR A 379 34.52 -14.73 -22.57
N GLU A 380 34.13 -13.47 -22.34
CA GLU A 380 33.12 -13.13 -21.32
C GLU A 380 31.72 -13.60 -21.73
N ILE A 381 31.35 -13.47 -23.01
CA ILE A 381 30.11 -14.06 -23.55
C ILE A 381 30.12 -15.58 -23.32
N GLN A 382 31.22 -16.26 -23.62
CA GLN A 382 31.33 -17.71 -23.41
C GLN A 382 31.14 -18.10 -21.93
N ARG A 383 31.72 -17.34 -20.99
CA ARG A 383 31.50 -17.58 -19.55
C ARG A 383 30.03 -17.40 -19.15
N GLN A 384 29.37 -16.39 -19.69
CA GLN A 384 27.96 -16.14 -19.43
C GLN A 384 27.07 -17.23 -20.05
N ASP A 385 27.41 -17.69 -21.24
CA ASP A 385 26.74 -18.80 -21.92
C ASP A 385 26.87 -20.10 -21.11
N ASP A 386 28.08 -20.41 -20.62
CA ASP A 386 28.35 -21.58 -19.78
C ASP A 386 27.55 -21.53 -18.46
N ARG A 387 27.37 -20.33 -17.88
CA ARG A 387 26.59 -20.12 -16.65
C ARG A 387 25.09 -20.23 -16.87
N THR A 388 24.57 -19.67 -17.96
CA THR A 388 23.13 -19.57 -18.21
C THR A 388 22.57 -20.75 -19.01
N GLY A 389 23.43 -21.56 -19.62
CA GLY A 389 23.05 -22.61 -20.56
C GLY A 389 22.47 -22.08 -21.88
N TYR A 390 22.46 -20.76 -22.08
CA TYR A 390 22.07 -20.13 -23.33
C TYR A 390 23.30 -19.93 -24.20
N LYS A 391 23.20 -20.23 -25.50
CA LYS A 391 24.33 -20.08 -26.42
C LYS A 391 24.13 -18.83 -27.27
N THR A 392 25.01 -17.86 -27.10
CA THR A 392 25.02 -16.61 -27.86
C THR A 392 25.92 -16.78 -29.08
N GLU A 393 25.32 -16.77 -30.28
CA GLU A 393 25.99 -16.87 -31.59
C GLU A 393 26.01 -15.56 -32.37
N THR A 394 25.05 -14.64 -32.18
CA THR A 394 25.11 -13.27 -32.74
C THR A 394 24.62 -12.24 -31.71
N LEU A 395 25.06 -10.98 -31.83
CA LEU A 395 24.83 -9.93 -30.83
C LEU A 395 24.72 -8.56 -31.50
N LEU A 396 23.76 -7.74 -31.05
CA LEU A 396 23.65 -6.30 -31.32
C LEU A 396 23.35 -5.57 -30.00
N THR A 397 24.12 -4.54 -29.65
CA THR A 397 23.92 -3.76 -28.41
C THR A 397 23.84 -2.26 -28.71
N ILE A 398 22.82 -1.59 -28.17
CA ILE A 398 22.45 -0.19 -28.47
C ILE A 398 22.25 0.60 -27.16
N PRO A 399 22.90 1.77 -26.97
CA PRO A 399 22.59 2.68 -25.87
C PRO A 399 21.37 3.57 -26.18
N LEU A 400 20.54 3.84 -25.18
CA LEU A 400 19.40 4.77 -25.25
C LEU A 400 19.63 5.99 -24.34
N PHE A 401 19.29 7.17 -24.85
CA PHE A 401 19.48 8.45 -24.15
C PHE A 401 18.15 9.16 -23.88
N SER A 402 18.13 9.96 -22.82
CA SER A 402 16.97 10.76 -22.39
C SER A 402 16.65 11.91 -23.36
N GLU A 403 15.35 12.21 -23.51
CA GLU A 403 14.87 13.34 -24.32
C GLU A 403 14.71 14.66 -23.53
N GLU A 404 14.67 14.64 -22.18
CA GLU A 404 14.24 15.77 -21.35
C GLU A 404 15.18 17.01 -21.41
N ASN A 405 16.45 16.85 -21.79
CA ASN A 405 17.45 17.92 -21.73
C ASN A 405 18.22 18.13 -23.04
N LYS A 406 17.55 18.19 -24.19
CA LYS A 406 18.22 18.47 -25.49
C LYS A 406 18.90 19.85 -25.56
N SER A 407 18.64 20.75 -24.62
CA SER A 407 19.27 22.10 -24.54
C SER A 407 20.56 22.15 -23.72
N GLU A 408 20.85 21.14 -22.90
CA GLU A 408 22.14 21.01 -22.20
C GLU A 408 23.08 20.11 -23.03
N LEU A 409 24.36 20.44 -23.08
CA LEU A 409 25.41 19.75 -23.86
C LEU A 409 25.60 18.23 -23.56
N LYS A 410 24.77 17.60 -22.72
CA LYS A 410 24.89 16.18 -22.34
C LYS A 410 23.54 15.48 -22.23
N SER A 411 23.21 14.63 -23.21
CA SER A 411 22.09 13.68 -23.10
C SER A 411 22.43 12.55 -22.12
N LYS A 412 21.57 12.29 -21.14
CA LYS A 412 21.78 11.28 -20.09
C LYS A 412 21.45 9.87 -20.60
N LEU A 413 22.36 8.90 -20.43
CA LEU A 413 22.09 7.49 -20.71
C LEU A 413 20.99 6.95 -19.77
N ILE A 414 19.94 6.35 -20.34
CA ILE A 414 18.81 5.79 -19.58
C ILE A 414 18.80 4.26 -19.58
N ALA A 415 19.21 3.63 -20.68
CA ALA A 415 19.22 2.18 -20.83
C ALA A 415 20.23 1.73 -21.90
N VAL A 416 20.55 0.43 -21.90
CA VAL A 416 21.29 -0.27 -22.95
C VAL A 416 20.46 -1.48 -23.36
N ILE A 417 20.10 -1.57 -24.65
CA ILE A 417 19.36 -2.70 -25.20
C ILE A 417 20.34 -3.68 -25.84
N GLN A 418 20.14 -4.97 -25.58
CA GLN A 418 20.94 -6.04 -26.11
C GLN A 418 20.07 -7.08 -26.81
N PHE A 419 20.30 -7.26 -28.11
CA PHE A 419 19.65 -8.25 -28.96
C PHE A 419 20.60 -9.42 -29.20
N LEU A 420 20.12 -10.64 -28.96
CA LEU A 420 20.88 -11.88 -29.08
C LEU A 420 20.29 -12.73 -30.20
N ASN A 421 21.19 -13.38 -30.96
CA ASN A 421 20.87 -14.40 -31.96
C ASN A 421 19.83 -13.94 -32.99
N LYS A 422 20.30 -13.24 -34.02
CA LYS A 422 19.54 -12.85 -35.20
C LYS A 422 18.88 -14.08 -35.79
N GLN A 423 17.61 -13.96 -36.11
CA GLN A 423 16.82 -14.99 -36.75
C GLN A 423 16.49 -14.58 -38.18
N LYS A 424 16.34 -15.58 -39.02
CA LYS A 424 15.75 -15.45 -40.36
C LYS A 424 14.62 -16.45 -40.51
N LYS A 425 13.69 -16.13 -41.39
CA LYS A 425 12.54 -16.96 -41.69
C LYS A 425 12.90 -17.90 -42.84
N GLU A 426 12.96 -19.20 -42.55
CA GLU A 426 13.20 -20.25 -43.55
C GLU A 426 12.17 -21.38 -43.36
N ASP A 427 11.43 -21.76 -44.41
CA ASP A 427 10.38 -22.78 -44.36
C ASP A 427 9.36 -22.65 -43.21
N ASN A 428 8.94 -21.41 -42.90
CA ASN A 428 8.05 -21.08 -41.78
C ASN A 428 8.58 -21.45 -40.38
N LYS A 429 9.90 -21.60 -40.23
CA LYS A 429 10.57 -21.66 -38.93
C LYS A 429 11.51 -20.47 -38.79
N LEU A 430 11.54 -19.90 -37.60
CA LEU A 430 12.60 -18.97 -37.20
C LEU A 430 13.83 -19.83 -36.91
N ILE A 431 14.88 -19.61 -37.67
CA ILE A 431 16.18 -20.25 -37.47
C ILE A 431 17.24 -19.17 -37.29
N LEU A 432 18.33 -19.52 -36.63
CA LEU A 432 19.46 -18.62 -36.45
C LEU A 432 20.03 -18.18 -37.81
N ASP A 433 20.12 -16.87 -38.02
CA ASP A 433 20.84 -16.27 -39.12
C ASP A 433 22.32 -16.14 -38.77
N LYS A 434 23.15 -16.99 -39.36
CA LYS A 434 24.60 -16.97 -39.16
C LYS A 434 25.26 -15.70 -39.72
N ALA A 435 24.58 -14.94 -40.59
CA ALA A 435 25.07 -13.66 -41.06
C ALA A 435 24.97 -12.56 -39.99
N GLY A 436 24.25 -12.79 -38.89
CA GLY A 436 24.16 -11.85 -37.78
C GLY A 436 23.37 -10.57 -38.07
N PHE A 437 23.46 -9.63 -37.12
CA PHE A 437 22.80 -8.33 -37.21
C PHE A 437 23.56 -7.40 -38.18
N LYS A 438 22.83 -6.56 -38.89
CA LYS A 438 23.36 -5.59 -39.87
C LYS A 438 23.03 -4.16 -39.45
N GLU A 439 23.73 -3.16 -39.99
CA GLU A 439 23.38 -1.74 -39.76
C GLU A 439 21.95 -1.41 -40.19
N SER A 440 21.41 -2.08 -41.21
CA SER A 440 20.00 -1.93 -41.60
C SER A 440 19.01 -2.32 -40.50
N ASP A 441 19.39 -3.26 -39.62
CA ASP A 441 18.55 -3.65 -38.48
C ASP A 441 18.46 -2.52 -37.45
N TYR A 442 19.54 -1.75 -37.27
CA TYR A 442 19.51 -0.53 -36.47
C TYR A 442 18.58 0.53 -37.08
N GLY A 443 18.65 0.73 -38.41
CA GLY A 443 17.78 1.68 -39.11
C GLY A 443 16.28 1.34 -39.03
N GLU A 444 15.93 0.07 -38.88
CA GLU A 444 14.56 -0.35 -38.57
C GLU A 444 14.19 -0.04 -37.10
N PHE A 445 15.08 -0.35 -36.15
CA PHE A 445 14.88 -0.07 -34.73
C PHE A 445 14.74 1.44 -34.44
N SER A 446 15.56 2.28 -35.08
CA SER A 446 15.61 3.73 -34.80
C SER A 446 14.29 4.46 -35.09
N LYS A 447 13.40 3.88 -35.92
CA LYS A 447 12.06 4.42 -36.18
C LYS A 447 11.18 4.46 -34.92
N TYR A 448 11.49 3.62 -33.94
CA TYR A 448 10.70 3.43 -32.71
C TYR A 448 11.40 3.97 -31.45
N GLU A 449 12.57 4.59 -31.60
CA GLU A 449 13.44 4.99 -30.49
C GLU A 449 12.78 6.01 -29.54
N SER A 450 12.19 7.08 -30.08
CA SER A 450 11.54 8.14 -29.27
C SER A 450 10.35 7.62 -28.45
N PRO A 451 9.38 6.86 -29.02
CA PRO A 451 8.33 6.22 -28.23
C PRO A 451 8.86 5.30 -27.12
N ILE A 452 9.89 4.51 -27.43
CA ILE A 452 10.54 3.60 -26.48
C ILE A 452 11.16 4.35 -25.32
N ILE A 453 11.88 5.44 -25.60
CA ILE A 453 12.52 6.28 -24.58
C ILE A 453 11.49 6.80 -23.58
N LYS A 454 10.37 7.36 -24.06
CA LYS A 454 9.30 7.90 -23.20
C LYS A 454 8.71 6.85 -22.26
N VAL A 455 8.52 5.63 -22.76
CA VAL A 455 8.01 4.52 -21.95
C VAL A 455 9.02 4.10 -20.89
N ILE A 456 10.29 3.96 -21.27
CA ILE A 456 11.38 3.62 -20.35
C ILE A 456 11.52 4.69 -19.25
N GLU A 457 11.45 5.98 -19.60
CA GLU A 457 11.54 7.08 -18.64
C GLU A 457 10.37 7.09 -17.65
N LYS A 458 9.13 6.98 -18.15
CA LYS A 458 7.94 6.84 -17.28
C LYS A 458 8.07 5.63 -16.36
N PHE A 459 8.46 4.48 -16.92
CA PHE A 459 8.68 3.24 -16.16
C PHE A 459 9.70 3.44 -15.04
N MET A 460 10.85 4.05 -15.34
CA MET A 460 11.90 4.34 -14.36
C MET A 460 11.40 5.29 -13.25
N GLY A 461 10.55 6.27 -13.59
CA GLY A 461 9.88 7.12 -12.61
C GLY A 461 8.99 6.34 -11.66
N TYR A 462 8.11 5.48 -12.18
CA TYR A 462 7.23 4.62 -11.37
C TYR A 462 8.00 3.60 -10.54
N TYR A 463 9.04 2.98 -11.10
CA TYR A 463 9.89 2.03 -10.40
C TYR A 463 10.63 2.67 -9.22
N LYS A 464 11.15 3.89 -9.40
CA LYS A 464 11.77 4.66 -8.29
C LYS A 464 10.75 5.01 -7.21
N LEU A 465 9.55 5.43 -7.61
CA LEU A 465 8.48 5.75 -6.68
C LEU A 465 8.03 4.51 -5.89
N SER A 466 7.85 3.36 -6.54
CA SER A 466 7.45 2.11 -5.90
C SER A 466 8.51 1.56 -4.95
N LYS A 467 9.81 1.66 -5.28
CA LYS A 467 10.91 1.32 -4.37
C LYS A 467 10.95 2.21 -3.13
N LYS A 468 10.72 3.52 -3.29
CA LYS A 468 10.60 4.45 -2.15
C LYS A 468 9.37 4.13 -1.29
N MET A 469 8.23 3.84 -1.91
CA MET A 469 7.01 3.44 -1.20
C MET A 469 7.16 2.11 -0.45
N GLN A 470 7.87 1.13 -1.02
CA GLN A 470 8.15 -0.16 -0.38
C GLN A 470 8.95 0.03 0.91
N ALA A 471 10.00 0.85 0.88
CA ALA A 471 10.80 1.15 2.07
C ALA A 471 9.94 1.79 3.18
N VAL A 472 9.02 2.69 2.81
CA VAL A 472 8.09 3.34 3.75
C VAL A 472 7.04 2.35 4.30
N VAL A 473 6.52 1.45 3.47
CA VAL A 473 5.51 0.46 3.87
C VAL A 473 6.10 -0.65 4.73
N ASP A 474 7.28 -1.17 4.38
CA ASP A 474 7.99 -2.16 5.20
C ASP A 474 8.37 -1.57 6.56
N PHE A 475 8.83 -0.32 6.57
CA PHE A 475 9.03 0.43 7.80
C PHE A 475 7.72 0.57 8.61
N THR A 476 6.62 0.97 7.96
CA THR A 476 5.32 1.12 8.63
C THR A 476 4.80 -0.19 9.22
N LYS A 477 4.96 -1.31 8.50
CA LYS A 477 4.61 -2.65 8.99
C LYS A 477 5.48 -3.05 10.19
N ASN A 478 6.78 -2.77 10.14
CA ASN A 478 7.71 -3.05 11.23
C ASN A 478 7.39 -2.20 12.48
N VAL A 479 7.04 -0.92 12.29
CA VAL A 479 6.61 -0.02 13.37
C VAL A 479 5.21 -0.38 13.92
N GLN A 480 4.30 -0.85 13.08
CA GLN A 480 3.01 -1.40 13.54
C GLN A 480 3.19 -2.69 14.35
N ALA A 481 4.12 -3.57 13.96
CA ALA A 481 4.45 -4.76 14.75
C ALA A 481 5.01 -4.38 16.14
N ILE A 482 5.88 -3.36 16.21
CA ILE A 482 6.40 -2.77 17.46
C ILE A 482 5.25 -2.23 18.33
N SER A 483 4.23 -1.62 17.72
CA SER A 483 3.11 -0.99 18.44
C SER A 483 2.06 -1.99 18.96
N GLN A 484 2.02 -3.21 18.41
CA GLN A 484 0.96 -4.19 18.67
C GLN A 484 1.32 -5.33 19.65
N GLY A 485 2.58 -5.50 20.08
CA GLY A 485 2.97 -6.64 20.94
C GLY A 485 4.07 -6.35 21.96
N ASN A 486 4.07 -7.11 23.06
CA ASN A 486 5.03 -7.11 24.20
C ASN A 486 6.51 -7.45 23.84
N GLN A 487 7.03 -6.97 22.71
CA GLN A 487 8.35 -7.37 22.21
C GLN A 487 9.51 -6.66 22.93
N SER A 488 10.63 -7.35 23.03
CA SER A 488 11.86 -6.86 23.66
C SER A 488 12.64 -5.91 22.72
N LEU A 489 13.52 -5.06 23.27
CA LEU A 489 14.42 -4.19 22.50
C LEU A 489 15.23 -4.98 21.46
N ASP A 490 15.63 -6.20 21.81
CA ASP A 490 16.43 -7.08 20.94
C ASP A 490 15.67 -7.48 19.66
N GLU A 491 14.37 -7.81 19.78
CA GLU A 491 13.52 -8.14 18.64
C GLU A 491 13.28 -6.90 17.76
N THR A 492 13.20 -5.72 18.37
CA THR A 492 13.02 -4.44 17.68
C THR A 492 14.24 -4.09 16.82
N LEU A 493 15.44 -4.20 17.39
CA LEU A 493 16.68 -3.92 16.67
C LEU A 493 16.91 -4.91 15.52
N GLN A 494 16.54 -6.18 15.71
CA GLN A 494 16.62 -7.18 14.65
C GLN A 494 15.69 -6.87 13.48
N LEU A 495 14.47 -6.41 13.73
CA LEU A 495 13.51 -6.06 12.67
C LEU A 495 13.96 -4.84 11.87
N VAL A 496 14.44 -3.78 12.52
CA VAL A 496 14.95 -2.59 11.83
C VAL A 496 16.17 -2.97 10.98
N MET A 497 17.08 -3.75 11.54
CA MET A 497 18.29 -4.19 10.82
C MET A 497 17.99 -5.17 9.69
N GLN A 498 16.91 -5.93 9.76
CA GLN A 498 16.44 -6.77 8.64
C GLN A 498 16.01 -5.89 7.45
N GLY A 499 15.30 -4.78 7.69
CA GLY A 499 14.95 -3.83 6.62
C GLY A 499 16.18 -3.20 5.95
N VAL A 500 17.16 -2.79 6.76
CA VAL A 500 18.44 -2.24 6.26
C VAL A 500 19.18 -3.27 5.40
N LYS A 501 19.25 -4.52 5.85
CA LYS A 501 19.86 -5.63 5.12
C LYS A 501 19.25 -5.79 3.72
N GLU A 502 17.91 -5.77 3.63
CA GLU A 502 17.20 -5.96 2.35
C GLU A 502 17.42 -4.81 1.37
N VAL A 503 17.48 -3.56 1.87
CA VAL A 503 17.68 -2.36 1.05
C VAL A 503 19.14 -2.22 0.59
N THR A 504 20.09 -2.54 1.47
CA THR A 504 21.53 -2.47 1.18
C THR A 504 22.07 -3.76 0.55
N LYS A 505 21.24 -4.80 0.42
CA LYS A 505 21.65 -6.13 -0.11
C LYS A 505 22.85 -6.72 0.66
N ALA A 506 22.90 -6.50 1.96
CA ALA A 506 23.85 -7.18 2.83
C ALA A 506 23.41 -8.63 3.08
N ASP A 507 24.34 -9.53 3.38
CA ASP A 507 24.00 -10.89 3.81
C ASP A 507 23.58 -10.92 5.28
N ARG A 508 24.25 -10.11 6.11
CA ARG A 508 23.90 -9.91 7.52
C ARG A 508 24.01 -8.44 7.89
N SER A 509 23.24 -8.08 8.90
CA SER A 509 23.27 -6.79 9.55
C SER A 509 23.29 -7.01 11.06
N THR A 510 23.97 -6.13 11.79
CA THR A 510 24.18 -6.25 13.23
C THR A 510 24.23 -4.86 13.86
N VAL A 511 23.65 -4.70 15.04
CA VAL A 511 23.77 -3.49 15.86
C VAL A 511 24.52 -3.86 17.12
N TRP A 512 25.64 -3.19 17.33
CA TRP A 512 26.44 -3.26 18.53
C TRP A 512 25.98 -2.16 19.48
N ILE A 513 25.61 -2.53 20.69
CA ILE A 513 25.15 -1.63 21.73
C ILE A 513 26.37 -1.24 22.58
N PHE A 514 26.64 0.06 22.70
CA PHE A 514 27.75 0.55 23.52
C PHE A 514 27.32 0.70 24.98
N GLU A 515 28.14 0.19 25.89
CA GLU A 515 27.96 0.34 27.34
C GLU A 515 29.08 1.22 27.93
N PRO A 516 28.77 2.48 28.32
CA PRO A 516 29.79 3.45 28.75
C PRO A 516 30.57 3.04 30.01
N ASN A 517 29.95 2.29 30.92
CA ASN A 517 30.59 1.91 32.19
C ASN A 517 31.68 0.85 32.00
N SER A 518 31.52 -0.02 31.01
CA SER A 518 32.42 -1.13 30.74
C SER A 518 33.34 -0.87 29.53
N ASN A 519 33.08 0.19 28.75
CA ASN A 519 33.73 0.45 27.45
C ASN A 519 33.67 -0.75 26.50
N MET A 520 32.57 -1.50 26.58
CA MET A 520 32.31 -2.68 25.76
C MET A 520 31.18 -2.41 24.77
N LEU A 521 31.29 -3.04 23.62
CA LEU A 521 30.23 -3.21 22.63
C LEU A 521 29.70 -4.63 22.75
N TRP A 522 28.39 -4.81 22.82
CA TRP A 522 27.77 -6.13 22.79
C TRP A 522 26.67 -6.22 21.74
N THR A 523 26.41 -7.43 21.25
CA THR A 523 25.33 -7.69 20.30
C THR A 523 24.79 -9.11 20.43
N LYS A 524 23.56 -9.34 19.96
CA LYS A 524 22.93 -10.66 19.88
C LYS A 524 22.76 -11.08 18.42
N VAL A 525 23.45 -12.14 18.03
CA VAL A 525 23.36 -12.70 16.68
C VAL A 525 22.57 -14.01 16.71
N LYS A 526 21.69 -14.19 15.73
CA LYS A 526 20.92 -15.43 15.56
C LYS A 526 21.72 -16.46 14.76
N ASN A 527 21.90 -17.65 15.32
CA ASN A 527 22.55 -18.79 14.68
C ASN A 527 21.62 -19.51 13.69
N LYS A 528 22.19 -20.40 12.85
CA LYS A 528 21.43 -21.19 11.86
C LYS A 528 20.40 -22.12 12.49
N ASP A 529 20.63 -22.59 13.72
CA ASP A 529 19.72 -23.41 14.51
C ASP A 529 18.63 -22.60 15.24
N SER A 530 18.52 -21.30 14.94
CA SER A 530 17.65 -20.34 15.62
C SER A 530 17.98 -20.07 17.09
N SER A 531 19.12 -20.52 17.60
CA SER A 531 19.65 -20.10 18.91
C SER A 531 20.24 -18.68 18.82
N PHE A 532 20.28 -17.96 19.96
CA PHE A 532 20.94 -16.65 20.04
C PHE A 532 22.31 -16.79 20.69
N GLN A 533 23.31 -16.12 20.12
CA GLN A 533 24.64 -15.99 20.69
C GLN A 533 24.93 -14.51 20.96
N GLU A 534 25.33 -14.21 22.19
CA GLU A 534 25.88 -12.90 22.54
C GLU A 534 27.36 -12.82 22.16
N LEU A 535 27.72 -11.71 21.53
CA LEU A 535 29.10 -11.37 21.17
C LEU A 535 29.46 -10.05 21.83
N GLU A 536 30.68 -9.96 22.33
CA GLU A 536 31.24 -8.78 22.98
C GLU A 536 32.57 -8.42 22.34
N LEU A 537 32.85 -7.11 22.25
CA LEU A 537 34.09 -6.53 21.75
C LEU A 537 34.48 -5.34 22.62
N SER A 538 35.77 -5.18 22.91
CA SER A 538 36.25 -3.96 23.55
C SER A 538 36.29 -2.79 22.56
N LEU A 539 36.24 -1.55 23.08
CA LEU A 539 36.49 -0.36 22.28
C LEU A 539 37.86 -0.47 21.57
N GLY A 540 37.93 -0.12 20.27
CA GLY A 540 39.12 -0.29 19.42
C GLY A 540 39.33 -1.72 18.88
N GLU A 541 38.63 -2.72 19.38
CA GLU A 541 38.76 -4.12 18.93
C GLU A 541 37.90 -4.41 17.69
N GLY A 542 38.55 -4.88 16.61
CA GLY A 542 37.90 -5.14 15.33
C GLY A 542 37.32 -3.88 14.67
N PHE A 543 36.72 -4.01 13.49
CA PHE A 543 36.23 -2.84 12.75
C PHE A 543 35.07 -2.12 13.43
N ALA A 544 34.20 -2.84 14.16
CA ALA A 544 33.13 -2.21 14.94
C ALA A 544 33.69 -1.43 16.15
N GLY A 545 34.64 -2.01 16.89
CA GLY A 545 35.31 -1.31 18.00
C GLY A 545 36.14 -0.11 17.54
N GLN A 546 36.83 -0.21 16.40
CA GLN A 546 37.54 0.92 15.80
C GLN A 546 36.59 2.04 15.34
N SER A 547 35.44 1.69 14.76
CA SER A 547 34.43 2.67 14.35
C SER A 547 33.86 3.40 15.57
N ALA A 548 33.62 2.68 16.68
CA ALA A 548 33.22 3.27 17.95
C ALA A 548 34.29 4.18 18.57
N GLU A 549 35.56 3.72 18.59
CA GLU A 549 36.69 4.46 19.16
C GLU A 549 36.96 5.77 18.40
N ARG A 550 37.01 5.68 17.07
CA ARG A 550 37.27 6.83 16.19
C ARG A 550 36.05 7.70 15.97
N GLN A 551 34.86 7.19 16.27
CA GLN A 551 33.58 7.83 15.96
C GLN A 551 33.43 8.17 14.47
N GLU A 552 34.00 7.33 13.61
CA GLU A 552 34.02 7.47 12.16
C GLU A 552 33.45 6.22 11.48
N LYS A 553 32.85 6.41 10.30
CA LYS A 553 32.43 5.30 9.45
C LYS A 553 33.66 4.53 8.93
N ILE A 554 33.55 3.21 8.87
CA ILE A 554 34.58 2.33 8.33
C ILE A 554 33.93 1.45 7.26
N ASN A 555 34.28 1.71 5.99
CA ASN A 555 33.84 0.91 4.85
C ASN A 555 35.02 0.10 4.31
N ILE A 556 34.97 -1.22 4.48
CA ILE A 556 36.01 -2.15 4.07
C ILE A 556 35.55 -2.91 2.81
N PRO A 557 36.22 -2.69 1.65
CA PRO A 557 35.88 -3.39 0.43
C PRO A 557 36.29 -4.86 0.49
N CYS A 558 35.68 -5.68 -0.38
CA CYS A 558 36.08 -7.06 -0.56
C CYS A 558 37.52 -7.14 -1.11
N ASP A 559 38.45 -7.87 -0.50
CA ASP A 559 38.32 -8.85 0.59
C ASP A 559 38.84 -8.33 1.95
N VAL A 560 37.98 -8.32 2.97
CA VAL A 560 38.28 -7.92 4.36
C VAL A 560 39.52 -8.64 4.92
N TYR A 561 39.77 -9.91 4.60
CA TYR A 561 40.89 -10.66 5.17
C TYR A 561 42.27 -10.14 4.74
N LYS A 562 42.32 -9.37 3.66
CA LYS A 562 43.54 -8.72 3.15
C LYS A 562 43.85 -7.40 3.87
N GLN A 563 42.93 -6.93 4.71
CA GLN A 563 43.05 -5.65 5.38
C GLN A 563 43.70 -5.80 6.76
N GLN A 564 44.49 -4.80 7.13
CA GLN A 564 45.10 -4.71 8.45
C GLN A 564 44.00 -4.56 9.51
N GLY A 565 44.07 -5.36 10.59
CA GLY A 565 43.06 -5.35 11.66
C GLY A 565 41.90 -6.33 11.46
N SER A 566 41.96 -7.21 10.45
CA SER A 566 40.93 -8.22 10.17
C SER A 566 40.92 -9.43 11.11
N GLU A 567 41.80 -9.46 12.11
CA GLU A 567 42.05 -10.61 12.98
C GLU A 567 40.84 -10.96 13.86
N ALA A 568 40.12 -9.94 14.34
CA ALA A 568 38.88 -10.13 15.09
C ALA A 568 37.78 -10.76 14.20
N ALA A 569 37.68 -10.33 12.94
CA ALA A 569 36.73 -10.90 11.97
C ALA A 569 37.09 -12.36 11.66
N LYS A 570 38.37 -12.67 11.39
CA LYS A 570 38.87 -14.04 11.18
C LYS A 570 38.56 -14.97 12.37
N ASN A 571 38.78 -14.49 13.59
CA ASN A 571 38.52 -15.27 14.80
C ASN A 571 37.01 -15.51 15.02
N THR A 572 36.17 -14.52 14.72
CA THR A 572 34.70 -14.64 14.83
C THR A 572 34.14 -15.57 13.76
N ASP A 573 34.62 -15.45 12.53
CA ASP A 573 34.26 -16.29 11.39
C ASP A 573 34.58 -17.77 11.67
N LYS A 574 35.76 -18.08 12.25
CA LYS A 574 36.13 -19.45 12.69
C LYS A 574 35.12 -20.05 13.68
N LYS A 575 34.65 -19.25 14.63
CA LYS A 575 33.70 -19.70 15.67
C LYS A 575 32.29 -19.87 15.12
N THR A 576 31.84 -18.93 14.29
CA THR A 576 30.47 -18.86 13.79
C THR A 576 30.25 -19.63 12.49
N LYS A 577 31.31 -20.25 11.94
CA LYS A 577 31.33 -20.89 10.62
C LYS A 577 30.80 -19.94 9.54
N TYR A 578 31.26 -18.70 9.58
CA TYR A 578 30.89 -17.64 8.64
C TYR A 578 32.13 -17.09 7.93
N ARG A 579 31.96 -16.26 6.91
CA ARG A 579 33.09 -15.63 6.20
C ARG A 579 32.75 -14.19 5.85
N THR A 580 33.40 -13.26 6.54
CA THR A 580 33.26 -11.81 6.35
C THR A 580 34.18 -11.34 5.23
N CYS A 581 33.62 -11.01 4.08
CA CYS A 581 34.27 -10.62 2.82
C CYS A 581 34.23 -9.11 2.59
N SER A 582 33.14 -8.42 2.87
CA SER A 582 33.02 -6.95 2.84
C SER A 582 32.25 -6.46 4.07
N LEU A 583 32.51 -5.23 4.51
CA LEU A 583 32.01 -4.75 5.80
C LEU A 583 31.81 -3.23 5.79
N LEU A 584 30.69 -2.76 6.32
CA LEU A 584 30.43 -1.34 6.57
C LEU A 584 30.02 -1.15 8.03
N CYS A 585 30.81 -0.40 8.79
CA CYS A 585 30.51 0.02 10.15
C CYS A 585 30.22 1.52 10.21
N MET A 586 29.17 1.91 10.92
CA MET A 586 28.86 3.33 11.17
C MET A 586 28.51 3.54 12.64
N PRO A 587 29.12 4.55 13.30
CA PRO A 587 28.79 4.87 14.68
C PRO A 587 27.36 5.40 14.79
N LEU A 588 26.69 5.04 15.88
CA LEU A 588 25.37 5.50 16.25
C LEU A 588 25.53 6.51 17.38
N PHE A 589 24.90 7.67 17.24
CA PHE A 589 24.94 8.73 18.25
C PHE A 589 23.55 8.99 18.83
N SER A 590 23.51 9.50 20.05
CA SER A 590 22.30 10.05 20.64
C SER A 590 21.82 11.28 19.87
N ASN A 591 20.49 11.45 19.78
CA ASN A 591 19.86 12.62 19.18
C ASN A 591 19.77 13.84 20.12
N ASP A 592 20.38 13.78 21.32
CA ASP A 592 20.44 14.92 22.22
C ASP A 592 21.64 15.84 21.91
N GLU A 593 21.66 17.04 22.48
CA GLU A 593 22.71 18.04 22.25
C GLU A 593 24.14 17.54 22.56
N LYS A 594 24.26 16.47 23.35
CA LYS A 594 25.53 15.88 23.75
C LYS A 594 26.13 14.93 22.72
N ARG A 595 25.31 14.37 21.82
CA ARG A 595 25.72 13.48 20.72
C ARG A 595 26.68 12.37 21.16
N GLU A 596 26.34 11.70 22.25
CA GLU A 596 27.09 10.59 22.84
C GLU A 596 26.99 9.32 21.98
N LEU A 597 28.06 8.52 21.94
CA LEU A 597 28.06 7.24 21.25
C LEU A 597 27.10 6.27 21.96
N ILE A 598 26.13 5.74 21.22
CA ILE A 598 25.15 4.76 21.74
C ILE A 598 25.39 3.34 21.20
N GLY A 599 26.14 3.21 20.12
CA GLY A 599 26.41 1.93 19.48
C GLY A 599 27.09 2.05 18.12
N VAL A 600 27.14 0.94 17.37
CA VAL A 600 27.66 0.87 16.00
C VAL A 600 26.75 -0.03 15.18
N SER A 601 26.29 0.44 14.02
CA SER A 601 25.64 -0.43 13.04
C SER A 601 26.69 -1.05 12.12
N GLN A 602 26.48 -2.32 11.78
CA GLN A 602 27.41 -3.10 10.98
C GLN A 602 26.65 -3.88 9.90
N LEU A 603 27.07 -3.73 8.66
CA LEU A 603 26.64 -4.56 7.54
C LEU A 603 27.77 -5.48 7.13
N LEU A 604 27.43 -6.75 6.87
CA LEU A 604 28.38 -7.78 6.49
C LEU A 604 27.99 -8.36 5.14
N ASN A 605 28.99 -8.51 4.28
CA ASN A 605 28.93 -9.11 2.96
C ASN A 605 27.87 -8.48 2.07
N LYS A 606 28.27 -7.46 1.30
CA LYS A 606 27.47 -7.02 0.17
C LYS A 606 27.29 -8.22 -0.77
N ARG A 607 26.03 -8.58 -1.04
CA ARG A 607 25.71 -9.67 -1.94
C ARG A 607 25.77 -9.19 -3.38
N LEU A 608 26.42 -9.98 -4.23
CA LEU A 608 26.17 -9.87 -5.65
C LEU A 608 24.70 -10.26 -5.92
N PRO A 609 23.98 -9.45 -6.71
CA PRO A 609 22.63 -9.79 -7.15
C PRO A 609 22.66 -10.94 -8.18
N GLY A 610 21.75 -11.91 -8.05
CA GLY A 610 21.64 -13.09 -8.92
C GLY A 610 21.27 -14.38 -8.16
N THR A 611 21.06 -15.47 -8.90
CA THR A 611 20.87 -16.81 -8.32
C THR A 611 22.22 -17.49 -8.16
N PHE A 612 22.61 -17.74 -6.92
CA PHE A 612 23.86 -18.44 -6.58
C PHE A 612 23.51 -19.80 -5.94
N PRO A 613 24.34 -20.83 -6.13
CA PRO A 613 24.19 -22.08 -5.38
C PRO A 613 24.15 -21.80 -3.88
N GLU A 614 23.37 -22.58 -3.13
CA GLU A 614 23.47 -22.54 -1.67
C GLU A 614 24.90 -22.90 -1.27
N ILE A 615 25.54 -22.01 -0.50
CA ILE A 615 26.91 -22.22 -0.03
C ILE A 615 26.90 -23.44 0.89
N GLN A 616 27.46 -24.55 0.40
CA GLN A 616 27.48 -25.81 1.13
C GLN A 616 28.42 -25.72 2.33
N GLU A 617 28.13 -26.45 3.40
CA GLU A 617 28.95 -26.45 4.62
C GLU A 617 30.41 -26.85 4.35
N TYR A 618 30.64 -27.66 3.29
CA TYR A 618 31.95 -28.04 2.78
C TYR A 618 32.75 -26.87 2.18
N GLU A 619 32.13 -25.85 1.57
CA GLU A 619 32.86 -24.68 1.04
C GLU A 619 33.48 -23.82 2.15
N PHE A 620 32.90 -23.85 3.36
CA PHE A 620 33.48 -23.23 4.56
C PHE A 620 34.66 -24.02 5.15
N THR A 621 34.94 -25.24 4.68
CA THR A 621 36.12 -26.01 5.13
C THR A 621 37.42 -25.52 4.49
N HIS A 622 37.35 -24.76 3.39
CA HIS A 622 38.49 -24.13 2.69
C HIS A 622 38.49 -22.58 2.85
N TRP A 623 37.89 -22.09 3.94
CA TRP A 623 37.56 -20.67 4.21
C TRP A 623 38.72 -19.67 4.18
N GLU A 624 39.97 -20.12 4.24
CA GLU A 624 41.16 -19.26 4.34
C GLU A 624 41.56 -18.58 3.02
N TYR A 625 41.11 -19.07 1.84
CA TYR A 625 41.68 -18.61 0.55
C TYR A 625 40.68 -18.22 -0.55
N LYS A 626 39.39 -18.53 -0.42
CA LYS A 626 38.42 -18.25 -1.50
C LYS A 626 37.21 -17.47 -1.01
N VAL A 627 37.04 -16.27 -1.55
CA VAL A 627 35.82 -15.46 -1.41
C VAL A 627 34.70 -16.15 -2.21
N PRO A 628 33.56 -16.51 -1.58
CA PRO A 628 32.39 -16.99 -2.32
C PRO A 628 31.94 -15.94 -3.34
N GLU A 629 31.59 -16.36 -4.55
CA GLU A 629 31.23 -15.44 -5.63
C GLU A 629 30.09 -14.49 -5.20
N VAL A 630 29.08 -15.01 -4.51
CA VAL A 630 27.97 -14.20 -3.98
C VAL A 630 28.41 -13.07 -3.04
N PHE A 631 29.60 -13.12 -2.42
CA PHE A 631 30.11 -12.10 -1.50
C PHE A 631 31.27 -11.29 -2.06
N SER A 632 31.57 -11.38 -3.36
CA SER A 632 32.67 -10.63 -3.99
C SER A 632 32.34 -9.16 -4.30
N ALA A 633 31.33 -8.58 -3.66
CA ALA A 633 30.94 -7.18 -3.81
C ALA A 633 31.31 -6.34 -2.57
N SER A 634 31.31 -5.01 -2.73
CA SER A 634 31.62 -4.04 -1.66
C SER A 634 30.48 -3.04 -1.49
N PHE A 635 30.36 -2.45 -0.29
CA PHE A 635 29.36 -1.41 -0.02
C PHE A 635 29.75 -0.07 -0.66
N THR A 636 28.78 0.64 -1.23
CA THR A 636 28.99 1.94 -1.91
C THR A 636 28.65 3.13 -1.02
N GLU A 637 28.99 4.36 -1.44
CA GLU A 637 28.57 5.58 -0.73
C GLU A 637 27.04 5.71 -0.62
N GLU A 638 26.31 5.16 -1.58
CA GLU A 638 24.85 5.13 -1.54
C GLU A 638 24.34 4.15 -0.47
N ASP A 639 25.02 3.02 -0.27
CA ASP A 639 24.74 2.13 0.87
C ASP A 639 25.04 2.82 2.21
N GLU A 640 26.07 3.67 2.28
CA GLU A 640 26.38 4.48 3.46
C GLU A 640 25.28 5.49 3.75
N LYS A 641 24.81 6.25 2.74
CA LYS A 641 23.69 7.20 2.90
C LYS A 641 22.41 6.51 3.36
N ARG A 642 22.12 5.33 2.80
CA ARG A 642 20.96 4.51 3.21
C ARG A 642 21.14 4.05 4.66
N LEU A 643 22.27 3.46 5.01
CA LEU A 643 22.54 3.03 6.38
C LEU A 643 22.45 4.21 7.36
N GLN A 644 22.96 5.39 6.99
CA GLN A 644 22.89 6.59 7.80
C GLN A 644 21.45 7.05 8.08
N ALA A 645 20.57 7.05 7.08
CA ALA A 645 19.16 7.38 7.26
C ALA A 645 18.43 6.40 8.21
N TYR A 646 18.81 5.12 8.18
CA TYR A 646 18.29 4.12 9.11
C TYR A 646 18.94 4.21 10.50
N ASN A 647 20.22 4.59 10.59
CA ASN A 647 20.95 4.75 11.84
C ASN A 647 20.32 5.82 12.74
N GLU A 648 19.80 6.91 12.16
CA GLU A 648 19.04 7.93 12.88
C GLU A 648 17.80 7.32 13.56
N GLN A 649 17.16 6.34 12.92
CA GLN A 649 15.97 5.67 13.44
C GLN A 649 16.32 4.59 14.47
N VAL A 650 17.40 3.84 14.25
CA VAL A 650 17.95 2.89 15.22
C VAL A 650 18.35 3.62 16.50
N ALA A 651 18.96 4.80 16.38
CA ALA A 651 19.32 5.64 17.50
C ALA A 651 18.10 6.03 18.34
N VAL A 652 17.04 6.52 17.69
CA VAL A 652 15.76 6.82 18.35
C VAL A 652 15.18 5.58 19.04
N ALA A 653 15.20 4.40 18.41
CA ALA A 653 14.68 3.18 19.01
C ALA A 653 15.47 2.76 20.27
N ILE A 654 16.81 2.81 20.22
CA ILE A 654 17.69 2.52 21.36
C ILE A 654 17.46 3.53 22.49
N GLN A 655 17.38 4.82 22.17
CA GLN A 655 17.13 5.88 23.16
C GLN A 655 15.73 5.77 23.78
N THR A 656 14.71 5.49 22.97
CA THR A 656 13.33 5.29 23.44
C THR A 656 13.24 4.12 24.42
N ALA A 657 14.06 3.09 24.23
CA ALA A 657 14.15 1.97 25.15
C ALA A 657 15.01 2.26 26.40
N ARG A 658 16.06 3.09 26.28
CA ARG A 658 16.96 3.46 27.39
C ARG A 658 16.40 4.57 28.30
N THR A 659 15.47 5.40 27.83
CA THR A 659 15.00 6.59 28.55
C THR A 659 13.55 6.45 29.04
N PRO A 660 13.27 6.51 30.36
CA PRO A 660 11.90 6.39 30.88
C PRO A 660 10.98 7.58 30.57
N SER A 661 11.43 8.65 29.92
CA SER A 661 10.64 9.85 29.57
C SER A 661 10.44 9.96 28.06
N LEU A 662 9.17 9.93 27.63
CA LEU A 662 8.70 9.87 26.24
C LEU A 662 8.32 11.29 25.75
N SER A 663 9.29 12.18 25.51
CA SER A 663 9.01 13.53 24.98
C SER A 663 9.25 13.69 23.47
N ASP A 664 10.02 12.81 22.83
CA ASP A 664 10.63 13.15 21.52
C ASP A 664 10.00 12.43 20.31
N ASN A 665 8.80 11.85 20.47
CA ASN A 665 8.07 11.19 19.37
C ASN A 665 7.56 12.15 18.28
N ASN A 666 7.69 13.47 18.47
CA ASN A 666 7.29 14.46 17.47
C ASN A 666 8.19 14.42 16.23
N ASP A 667 9.47 14.04 16.36
CA ASP A 667 10.43 14.04 15.25
C ASP A 667 10.22 12.89 14.26
N SER A 668 9.82 11.70 14.74
CA SER A 668 9.46 10.58 13.86
C SER A 668 8.13 10.82 13.13
N LEU A 669 7.18 11.46 13.81
CA LEU A 669 5.93 11.95 13.21
C LEU A 669 6.20 13.03 12.16
N TYR A 670 7.19 13.88 12.43
CA TYR A 670 7.65 14.94 11.54
C TYR A 670 8.33 14.40 10.27
N GLN A 671 9.24 13.43 10.36
CA GLN A 671 9.88 12.85 9.18
C GLN A 671 8.86 12.17 8.25
N LEU A 672 7.85 11.53 8.83
CA LEU A 672 6.74 10.93 8.10
C LEU A 672 5.86 12.00 7.43
N LEU A 673 5.50 13.07 8.13
CA LEU A 673 4.76 14.22 7.56
C LEU A 673 5.56 14.93 6.46
N LYS A 674 6.88 15.05 6.62
CA LYS A 674 7.79 15.62 5.63
C LYS A 674 7.83 14.77 4.37
N ALA A 675 7.94 13.44 4.49
CA ALA A 675 7.89 12.52 3.35
C ALA A 675 6.54 12.58 2.61
N ILE A 676 5.42 12.67 3.34
CA ILE A 676 4.09 12.86 2.74
C ILE A 676 3.99 14.24 2.06
N GLY A 677 4.58 15.28 2.67
CA GLY A 677 4.68 16.63 2.11
C GLY A 677 5.55 16.70 0.85
N GLU A 678 6.67 15.98 0.78
CA GLU A 678 7.53 15.87 -0.41
C GLU A 678 6.83 15.15 -1.56
N ILE A 679 5.99 14.15 -1.25
CA ILE A 679 5.14 13.49 -2.24
C ILE A 679 4.09 14.48 -2.76
N ALA A 680 3.41 15.21 -1.87
CA ALA A 680 2.42 16.22 -2.24
C ALA A 680 3.04 17.39 -3.03
N TYR A 681 4.29 17.75 -2.71
CA TYR A 681 5.12 18.71 -3.45
C TYR A 681 5.36 18.26 -4.90
N ASN A 682 5.65 16.97 -5.13
CA ASN A 682 5.85 16.46 -6.49
C ASN A 682 4.57 16.53 -7.35
N TYR A 683 3.38 16.61 -6.75
CA TYR A 683 2.10 16.69 -7.48
C TYR A 683 1.58 18.13 -7.68
N ILE A 684 1.74 19.01 -6.69
CA ILE A 684 1.16 20.37 -6.71
C ILE A 684 2.23 21.49 -6.70
N LYS A 685 3.50 21.15 -6.45
CA LYS A 685 4.62 22.11 -6.31
C LYS A 685 4.28 23.25 -5.33
N SER A 686 3.69 22.95 -4.16
CA SER A 686 3.39 23.97 -3.15
C SER A 686 4.58 24.22 -2.22
N GLU A 687 4.82 25.46 -1.81
CA GLU A 687 5.86 25.82 -0.84
C GLU A 687 5.66 25.13 0.52
N GLN A 688 4.41 25.01 0.97
CA GLN A 688 4.09 24.31 2.21
C GLN A 688 2.81 23.50 2.06
N THR A 689 2.80 22.29 2.63
CA THR A 689 1.62 21.41 2.70
C THR A 689 1.31 21.11 4.16
N VAL A 690 0.05 21.33 4.56
CA VAL A 690 -0.43 21.11 5.92
C VAL A 690 -1.55 20.07 5.89
N PHE A 691 -1.40 19.02 6.70
CA PHE A 691 -2.39 17.94 6.80
C PHE A 691 -3.21 18.09 8.08
N CYS A 692 -4.52 18.17 7.95
CA CYS A 692 -5.48 18.30 9.04
C CYS A 692 -6.30 17.02 9.16
N PHE A 693 -6.22 16.32 10.28
CA PHE A 693 -6.82 15.00 10.45
C PHE A 693 -8.00 15.04 11.41
N LEU A 694 -9.11 14.38 11.05
CA LEU A 694 -10.30 14.36 11.89
C LEU A 694 -10.09 13.39 13.07
N ASP A 695 -10.30 13.87 14.29
CA ASP A 695 -10.26 13.03 15.49
C ASP A 695 -11.51 12.12 15.54
N ASP A 696 -11.35 10.83 15.21
CA ASP A 696 -12.46 9.90 14.90
C ASP A 696 -12.80 8.93 16.06
N ASP A 697 -12.51 9.31 17.31
CA ASP A 697 -12.72 8.49 18.52
C ASP A 697 -14.22 8.24 18.90
N ARG A 698 -15.17 8.41 17.97
CA ARG A 698 -16.62 8.24 18.23
C ARG A 698 -17.26 7.14 17.39
N LYS A 699 -17.06 5.88 17.78
CA LYS A 699 -17.96 4.78 17.38
C LYS A 699 -19.16 4.56 18.33
N LEU A 700 -19.39 5.40 19.36
CA LEU A 700 -20.32 5.05 20.46
C LEU A 700 -21.35 6.12 20.88
N TYR A 701 -21.45 7.28 20.23
CA TYR A 701 -22.53 8.24 20.53
C TYR A 701 -23.69 8.03 19.55
N GLN A 702 -24.68 7.24 19.94
CA GLN A 702 -26.06 7.38 19.45
C GLN A 702 -26.68 8.55 20.21
N ASP A 703 -26.31 9.79 19.88
CA ASP A 703 -27.12 10.98 20.21
C ASP A 703 -26.69 12.20 19.37
N ASN A 704 -27.69 12.97 18.97
CA ASN A 704 -27.76 13.95 17.87
C ASN A 704 -26.85 15.21 17.96
N HIS A 705 -25.70 15.20 18.63
CA HIS A 705 -24.83 16.38 18.71
C HIS A 705 -23.72 16.38 17.64
N GLN A 706 -24.03 16.95 16.47
CA GLN A 706 -23.09 17.15 15.36
C GLN A 706 -21.98 18.17 15.67
N ASP A 707 -22.11 19.04 16.67
CA ASP A 707 -21.33 20.30 16.79
C ASP A 707 -19.90 20.24 17.37
N LYS A 708 -19.27 19.07 17.58
CA LYS A 708 -18.02 19.02 18.40
C LYS A 708 -16.88 18.15 17.85
N ARG A 709 -16.71 18.00 16.54
CA ARG A 709 -15.50 17.36 16.00
C ARG A 709 -14.38 18.39 15.82
N GLU A 710 -13.14 18.02 16.08
CA GLU A 710 -11.95 18.85 15.82
C GLU A 710 -11.04 18.10 14.83
N PHE A 711 -10.44 18.85 13.91
CA PHE A 711 -9.24 18.45 13.20
C PHE A 711 -8.03 18.74 14.07
N TRP A 712 -6.98 17.94 13.94
CA TRP A 712 -5.67 18.26 14.48
C TRP A 712 -4.63 18.30 13.36
N THR A 713 -3.63 19.17 13.49
CA THR A 713 -2.53 19.31 12.54
C THR A 713 -1.25 19.71 13.28
N ILE A 714 -0.08 19.50 12.65
CA ILE A 714 1.21 19.95 13.14
C ILE A 714 1.76 20.95 12.14
N VAL A 715 1.99 22.19 12.59
CA VAL A 715 2.54 23.27 11.76
C VAL A 715 3.94 23.62 12.24
N LEU A 716 4.86 23.76 11.29
CA LEU A 716 6.25 24.10 11.58
C LEU A 716 6.36 25.59 11.89
N LYS A 717 6.93 25.93 13.04
CA LYS A 717 7.33 27.29 13.35
C LYS A 717 8.81 27.45 13.01
N GLU A 718 9.14 28.45 12.18
CA GLU A 718 10.53 28.88 12.05
C GLU A 718 11.01 29.40 13.40
N SER A 719 12.12 28.84 13.89
CA SER A 719 12.80 29.37 15.05
C SER A 719 13.37 30.75 14.72
N GLU A 720 13.12 31.74 15.57
CA GLU A 720 13.76 33.07 15.46
C GLU A 720 15.26 33.01 15.78
N GLN A 721 15.74 31.90 16.35
CA GLN A 721 17.16 31.61 16.59
C GLN A 721 17.69 30.63 15.53
N LYS A 722 18.76 31.03 14.84
CA LYS A 722 19.38 30.27 13.73
C LYS A 722 19.83 28.84 14.08
N ASP A 723 19.93 28.50 15.36
CA ASP A 723 20.50 27.23 15.85
C ASP A 723 19.54 26.39 16.73
N SER A 724 18.23 26.71 16.78
CA SER A 724 17.27 25.91 17.55
C SER A 724 16.47 24.95 16.65
N PRO A 725 16.18 23.71 17.11
CA PRO A 725 15.39 22.76 16.33
C PRO A 725 14.00 23.32 15.99
N LEU A 726 13.54 23.07 14.77
CA LEU A 726 12.20 23.45 14.31
C LEU A 726 11.15 22.84 15.25
N GLN A 727 10.39 23.68 15.97
CA GLN A 727 9.33 23.20 16.84
C GLN A 727 8.03 23.01 16.03
N GLY A 728 7.54 21.77 15.99
CA GLY A 728 6.19 21.47 15.48
C GLY A 728 5.14 21.89 16.50
N LEU A 729 4.24 22.80 16.11
CA LEU A 729 3.11 23.23 16.94
C LEU A 729 1.87 22.39 16.59
N GLU A 730 1.35 21.63 17.56
CA GLU A 730 0.07 20.95 17.43
C GLU A 730 -1.07 21.98 17.50
N ILE A 731 -1.90 22.00 16.46
CA ILE A 731 -3.02 22.93 16.28
C ILE A 731 -4.30 22.12 16.16
N ARG A 732 -5.34 22.51 16.91
CA ARG A 732 -6.68 21.92 16.83
C ARG A 732 -7.66 22.89 16.19
N ILE A 733 -8.35 22.45 15.14
CA ILE A 733 -9.26 23.27 14.34
C ILE A 733 -10.67 22.67 14.46
N PRO A 734 -11.69 23.42 14.90
CA PRO A 734 -13.07 22.91 14.93
C PRO A 734 -13.52 22.49 13.52
N ALA A 735 -14.05 21.28 13.39
CA ALA A 735 -14.38 20.68 12.10
C ALA A 735 -15.65 21.25 11.44
N TYR A 736 -16.43 22.05 12.18
CA TYR A 736 -17.72 22.59 11.74
C TYR A 736 -17.81 24.12 11.82
N GLU A 737 -16.72 24.79 12.16
CA GLU A 737 -16.65 26.25 12.26
C GLU A 737 -15.71 26.83 11.18
N GLY A 738 -15.94 28.09 10.79
CA GLY A 738 -15.16 28.78 9.78
C GLY A 738 -15.28 28.19 8.37
N LYS A 739 -14.48 28.70 7.41
CA LYS A 739 -14.52 28.18 6.02
C LYS A 739 -13.88 26.80 5.86
N ILE A 740 -12.95 26.42 6.73
CA ILE A 740 -12.40 25.04 6.80
C ILE A 740 -13.52 24.05 7.16
N GLY A 741 -14.39 24.39 8.11
CA GLY A 741 -15.57 23.58 8.44
C GLY A 741 -16.56 23.46 7.28
N LYS A 742 -16.72 24.52 6.47
CA LYS A 742 -17.55 24.47 5.24
C LYS A 742 -16.98 23.53 4.19
N VAL A 743 -15.65 23.46 3.98
CA VAL A 743 -15.01 22.46 3.09
C VAL A 743 -15.41 21.05 3.53
N PHE A 744 -15.32 20.80 4.84
CA PHE A 744 -15.65 19.51 5.43
C PHE A 744 -17.15 19.16 5.31
N GLN A 745 -18.04 20.12 5.57
CA GLN A 745 -19.49 19.95 5.49
C GLN A 745 -19.99 19.81 4.04
N ASN A 746 -19.55 20.71 3.18
CA ASN A 746 -20.03 20.83 1.80
C ASN A 746 -19.36 19.84 0.86
N LYS A 747 -18.26 19.21 1.28
CA LYS A 747 -17.52 18.20 0.49
C LYS A 747 -16.93 18.76 -0.81
N GLU A 748 -16.62 20.06 -0.80
CA GLU A 748 -16.08 20.80 -1.93
C GLU A 748 -14.74 21.41 -1.54
N HIS A 749 -13.76 21.34 -2.44
CA HIS A 749 -12.48 22.01 -2.27
C HIS A 749 -12.65 23.53 -2.31
N ILE A 750 -11.70 24.26 -1.73
CA ILE A 750 -11.66 25.72 -1.82
C ILE A 750 -10.32 26.13 -2.41
N ILE A 751 -10.36 26.94 -3.46
CA ILE A 751 -9.21 27.68 -3.99
C ILE A 751 -9.36 29.15 -3.58
N ASN A 752 -8.34 29.70 -2.92
CA ASN A 752 -8.26 31.12 -2.58
C ASN A 752 -6.89 31.67 -2.99
N ASN A 753 -6.84 32.32 -4.15
CA ASN A 753 -5.61 32.86 -4.73
C ASN A 753 -5.32 34.34 -4.35
N ASN A 754 -6.13 34.95 -3.48
CA ASN A 754 -6.04 36.37 -3.11
C ASN A 754 -6.02 36.57 -1.59
N PHE A 755 -5.40 35.65 -0.85
CA PHE A 755 -5.48 35.61 0.62
C PHE A 755 -4.91 36.89 1.27
N SER A 756 -3.86 37.48 0.70
CA SER A 756 -3.22 38.69 1.26
C SER A 756 -4.00 40.00 1.04
N ASN A 757 -4.91 40.07 0.05
CA ASN A 757 -5.63 41.31 -0.29
C ASN A 757 -7.02 41.40 0.37
N ASN A 758 -7.56 40.27 0.83
CA ASN A 758 -8.85 40.25 1.51
C ASN A 758 -8.86 39.14 2.59
N PRO A 759 -8.09 39.30 3.69
CA PRO A 759 -8.05 38.34 4.78
C PRO A 759 -9.38 38.42 5.53
N ASP A 760 -10.35 37.63 5.10
CA ASP A 760 -11.60 37.44 5.84
C ASP A 760 -11.24 36.99 7.27
N PRO A 761 -11.55 37.80 8.30
CA PRO A 761 -11.08 37.57 9.67
C PRO A 761 -11.50 36.20 10.23
N ASP A 762 -12.61 35.66 9.73
CA ASP A 762 -13.21 34.37 10.13
C ASP A 762 -12.76 33.18 9.25
N PHE A 763 -11.84 33.38 8.30
CA PHE A 763 -11.43 32.31 7.36
C PHE A 763 -10.63 31.19 8.03
N LEU A 764 -9.70 31.57 8.91
CA LEU A 764 -8.93 30.68 9.78
C LEU A 764 -9.23 31.11 11.22
N ASN A 765 -9.95 30.29 11.99
CA ASN A 765 -10.02 30.48 13.44
C ASN A 765 -8.59 30.50 14.02
N GLU A 766 -8.41 31.12 15.18
CA GLU A 766 -7.12 31.55 15.79
C GLU A 766 -5.91 30.59 15.74
N PRO A 767 -6.00 29.24 15.77
CA PRO A 767 -4.78 28.46 15.97
C PRO A 767 -3.81 28.39 14.77
N LEU A 768 -4.16 28.93 13.58
CA LEU A 768 -3.24 29.03 12.42
C LEU A 768 -2.64 30.43 12.21
N ASP A 769 -2.79 31.35 13.17
CA ASP A 769 -2.26 32.73 13.05
C ASP A 769 -0.73 32.80 12.83
N CYS A 770 0.01 31.76 13.27
CA CYS A 770 1.46 31.65 13.06
C CYS A 770 1.86 31.57 11.58
N ILE A 771 1.01 31.03 10.70
CA ILE A 771 1.27 30.93 9.25
C ILE A 771 0.43 31.92 8.43
N LYS A 772 -0.66 32.45 8.99
CA LYS A 772 -1.61 33.36 8.32
C LYS A 772 -0.95 34.54 7.59
N LYS A 773 0.15 35.09 8.14
CA LYS A 773 0.89 36.21 7.54
C LYS A 773 1.72 35.85 6.29
N LYS A 774 1.98 34.55 6.05
CA LYS A 774 2.78 34.06 4.92
C LYS A 774 1.94 33.51 3.76
N ILE A 775 0.63 33.34 3.94
CA ILE A 775 -0.26 32.78 2.93
C ILE A 775 -0.60 33.86 1.89
N ARG A 776 -0.23 33.62 0.64
CA ARG A 776 -0.65 34.39 -0.54
C ARG A 776 -1.79 33.69 -1.26
N ASN A 777 -1.59 32.38 -1.52
CA ASN A 777 -2.52 31.55 -2.27
C ASN A 777 -2.74 30.26 -1.46
N LEU A 778 -3.96 29.74 -1.41
CA LEU A 778 -4.34 28.60 -0.59
C LEU A 778 -5.30 27.67 -1.34
N LEU A 779 -5.05 26.37 -1.31
CA LEU A 779 -5.94 25.33 -1.81
C LEU A 779 -6.24 24.33 -0.68
N ILE A 780 -7.51 24.08 -0.39
CA ILE A 780 -7.96 23.15 0.65
C ILE A 780 -8.75 22.02 0.00
N ILE A 781 -8.34 20.78 0.23
CA ILE A 781 -8.95 19.59 -0.37
C ILE A 781 -9.40 18.61 0.72
N PRO A 782 -10.67 18.18 0.74
CA PRO A 782 -11.14 17.12 1.62
C PRO A 782 -10.77 15.72 1.11
N LEU A 783 -10.31 14.86 2.02
CA LEU A 783 -9.99 13.46 1.75
C LEU A 783 -11.08 12.52 2.28
N TYR A 784 -11.50 11.56 1.46
CA TYR A 784 -12.59 10.62 1.75
C TYR A 784 -12.08 9.20 1.96
N LYS A 785 -12.72 8.44 2.87
CA LYS A 785 -12.32 7.06 3.17
C LYS A 785 -12.42 6.12 1.96
N ASN A 786 -13.36 6.36 1.04
CA ASN A 786 -13.61 5.57 -0.18
C ASN A 786 -13.89 6.47 -1.39
N LYS A 787 -13.23 6.19 -2.53
CA LYS A 787 -13.34 6.93 -3.80
C LYS A 787 -14.78 7.09 -4.33
N ASN A 788 -15.60 6.06 -4.21
CA ASN A 788 -16.87 5.98 -4.96
C ASN A 788 -18.12 6.40 -4.17
N LYS A 789 -17.94 7.00 -2.99
CA LYS A 789 -19.06 7.43 -2.16
C LYS A 789 -18.77 8.81 -1.59
N LYS A 790 -19.22 9.86 -2.29
CA LYS A 790 -19.49 11.19 -1.69
C LYS A 790 -20.44 11.09 -0.49
N THR A 791 -21.09 9.95 -0.26
CA THR A 791 -21.88 9.64 0.94
C THR A 791 -21.02 9.32 2.18
N SER A 792 -19.73 9.01 2.02
CA SER A 792 -18.76 8.83 3.12
C SER A 792 -18.37 10.20 3.69
N GLY A 793 -18.27 10.34 5.01
CA GLY A 793 -17.67 11.53 5.62
C GLY A 793 -16.20 11.66 5.22
N ALA A 794 -15.75 12.89 4.98
CA ALA A 794 -14.31 13.16 4.88
C ALA A 794 -13.65 12.77 6.22
N PHE A 795 -12.38 12.35 6.18
CA PHE A 795 -11.63 11.95 7.39
C PHE A 795 -10.36 12.79 7.60
N ALA A 796 -9.96 13.57 6.60
CA ALA A 796 -8.86 14.53 6.67
C ALA A 796 -9.09 15.66 5.67
N LEU A 797 -8.36 16.76 5.84
CA LEU A 797 -8.23 17.88 4.91
C LEU A 797 -6.74 18.09 4.60
N VAL A 798 -6.41 18.45 3.37
CA VAL A 798 -5.06 18.83 2.97
C VAL A 798 -5.09 20.29 2.53
N LEU A 799 -4.18 21.09 3.08
CA LEU A 799 -4.01 22.50 2.75
C LEU A 799 -2.69 22.67 2.00
N PHE A 800 -2.77 23.18 0.78
CA PHE A 800 -1.63 23.56 -0.04
C PHE A 800 -1.49 25.08 0.02
N ILE A 801 -0.31 25.55 0.44
CA ILE A 801 -0.02 26.96 0.63
C ILE A 801 1.02 27.36 -0.42
N ASN A 802 0.74 28.47 -1.11
CA ASN A 802 1.63 29.14 -2.06
C ASN A 802 2.19 28.21 -3.15
N LYS A 803 1.53 28.15 -4.31
CA LYS A 803 2.00 27.33 -5.43
C LYS A 803 3.29 27.90 -6.04
N ILE A 804 4.29 27.08 -6.26
CA ILE A 804 5.57 27.46 -6.85
C ILE A 804 5.47 27.36 -8.38
N GLY A 805 5.93 28.39 -9.10
CA GLY A 805 5.97 28.41 -10.57
C GLY A 805 7.13 27.60 -11.15
N GLU A 806 7.11 27.32 -12.45
CA GLU A 806 8.16 26.55 -13.14
C GLU A 806 9.51 27.27 -13.28
N ARG A 807 9.54 28.60 -13.07
CA ARG A 807 10.78 29.38 -13.05
C ARG A 807 11.08 29.79 -11.60
N GLN A 808 12.15 29.24 -11.03
CA GLN A 808 12.57 29.48 -9.64
C GLN A 808 13.01 30.93 -9.34
N GLU A 809 13.00 31.84 -10.32
CA GLU A 809 13.61 33.18 -10.22
C GLU A 809 12.63 34.34 -9.98
N SER A 810 11.29 34.14 -9.99
CA SER A 810 10.34 35.21 -9.66
C SER A 810 9.80 35.10 -8.23
N GLN A 811 9.81 36.20 -7.48
CA GLN A 811 9.22 36.32 -6.13
C GLN A 811 7.68 36.19 -6.08
N ASP A 812 7.02 35.85 -7.20
CA ASP A 812 5.57 35.72 -7.30
C ASP A 812 5.14 34.24 -7.37
N TYR A 813 4.29 33.81 -6.43
CA TYR A 813 3.69 32.47 -6.42
C TYR A 813 2.66 32.30 -7.53
N SER A 814 2.59 31.10 -8.12
CA SER A 814 1.59 30.76 -9.13
C SER A 814 0.20 30.55 -8.50
N LEU A 815 -0.85 30.68 -9.30
CA LEU A 815 -2.23 30.51 -8.85
C LEU A 815 -2.63 29.03 -8.87
N PHE A 816 -3.38 28.57 -7.87
CA PHE A 816 -4.03 27.27 -7.91
C PHE A 816 -5.19 27.27 -8.91
N SER A 817 -5.36 26.17 -9.66
CA SER A 817 -6.39 25.97 -10.67
C SER A 817 -7.26 24.74 -10.37
N GLU A 818 -8.42 24.66 -11.03
CA GLU A 818 -9.27 23.45 -11.01
C GLU A 818 -8.56 22.22 -11.62
N GLU A 819 -7.59 22.44 -12.51
CA GLU A 819 -6.78 21.35 -13.06
C GLU A 819 -5.87 20.72 -12.00
N ASP A 820 -5.31 21.53 -11.09
CA ASP A 820 -4.52 21.02 -9.95
C ASP A 820 -5.38 20.13 -9.05
N VAL A 821 -6.62 20.53 -8.80
CA VAL A 821 -7.59 19.74 -8.03
C VAL A 821 -7.91 18.43 -8.74
N ASN A 822 -8.18 18.47 -10.04
CA ASN A 822 -8.48 17.27 -10.82
C ASN A 822 -7.29 16.31 -10.88
N ASN A 823 -6.06 16.82 -11.03
CA ASN A 823 -4.84 16.02 -11.00
C ASN A 823 -4.61 15.38 -9.64
N LEU A 824 -4.87 16.11 -8.55
CA LEU A 824 -4.78 15.55 -7.21
C LEU A 824 -5.86 14.50 -6.97
N VAL A 825 -7.11 14.76 -7.35
CA VAL A 825 -8.24 13.82 -7.20
C VAL A 825 -7.99 12.53 -7.99
N ARG A 826 -7.47 12.64 -9.23
CA ARG A 826 -7.07 11.49 -10.07
C ARG A 826 -5.97 10.64 -9.42
N ASN A 827 -5.01 11.27 -8.74
CA ASN A 827 -3.85 10.62 -8.12
C ASN A 827 -3.95 10.46 -6.58
N SER A 828 -5.12 10.78 -6.00
CA SER A 828 -5.31 10.98 -4.55
C SER A 828 -5.18 9.73 -3.70
N GLN A 829 -5.19 8.53 -4.31
CA GLN A 829 -5.25 7.27 -3.56
C GLN A 829 -3.98 7.06 -2.72
N SER A 830 -2.80 7.33 -3.27
CA SER A 830 -1.54 7.26 -2.53
C SER A 830 -1.51 8.23 -1.35
N ILE A 831 -2.03 9.45 -1.54
CA ILE A 831 -2.16 10.45 -0.47
C ILE A 831 -3.15 9.97 0.59
N VAL A 832 -4.30 9.43 0.19
CA VAL A 832 -5.33 8.89 1.08
C VAL A 832 -4.79 7.70 1.89
N ASP A 833 -4.03 6.80 1.29
CA ASP A 833 -3.52 5.59 1.95
C ASP A 833 -2.34 5.89 2.87
N LEU A 834 -1.44 6.80 2.49
CA LEU A 834 -0.41 7.35 3.39
C LEU A 834 -1.06 8.09 4.58
N THR A 835 -2.11 8.89 4.31
CA THR A 835 -2.89 9.59 5.34
C THR A 835 -3.58 8.60 6.29
N LYS A 836 -4.14 7.49 5.79
CA LYS A 836 -4.74 6.43 6.61
C LYS A 836 -3.70 5.71 7.46
N ALA A 837 -2.55 5.36 6.89
CA ALA A 837 -1.45 4.71 7.61
C ALA A 837 -0.92 5.62 8.75
N PHE A 838 -0.77 6.90 8.45
CA PHE A 838 -0.40 7.94 9.42
C PHE A 838 -1.42 8.07 10.55
N CYS A 839 -2.72 8.15 10.24
CA CYS A 839 -3.77 8.17 11.27
C CYS A 839 -3.72 6.93 12.17
N GLY A 840 -3.45 5.75 11.60
CA GLY A 840 -3.26 4.52 12.36
C GLY A 840 -2.05 4.57 13.31
N PHE A 841 -0.94 5.13 12.84
CA PHE A 841 0.28 5.31 13.63
C PHE A 841 0.06 6.31 14.79
N TYR A 842 -0.55 7.46 14.52
CA TYR A 842 -0.85 8.47 15.55
C TYR A 842 -1.81 7.93 16.62
N ALA A 843 -2.88 7.24 16.22
CA ALA A 843 -3.80 6.60 17.15
C ALA A 843 -3.10 5.58 18.06
N ALA A 844 -2.09 4.88 17.52
CA ALA A 844 -1.29 3.93 18.28
C ALA A 844 -0.33 4.61 19.26
N ILE A 845 0.31 5.72 18.87
CA ILE A 845 1.13 6.56 19.77
C ILE A 845 0.27 7.12 20.91
N GLN A 846 -0.92 7.65 20.61
CA GLN A 846 -1.85 8.14 21.62
C GLN A 846 -2.21 7.03 22.63
N LYS A 847 -2.50 5.83 22.13
CA LYS A 847 -2.78 4.66 22.99
C LYS A 847 -1.59 4.27 23.87
N GLN A 848 -0.36 4.36 23.36
CA GLN A 848 0.86 4.06 24.11
C GLN A 848 1.15 5.13 25.18
N GLN A 849 0.98 6.42 24.84
CA GLN A 849 1.08 7.53 25.79
C GLN A 849 0.06 7.38 26.92
N GLN A 850 -1.19 7.02 26.59
CA GLN A 850 -2.24 6.74 27.56
C GLN A 850 -1.86 5.56 28.47
N LEU A 851 -1.37 4.45 27.92
CA LEU A 851 -0.90 3.29 28.70
C LEU A 851 0.28 3.64 29.61
N LYS A 852 1.19 4.51 29.18
CA LYS A 852 2.32 4.98 30.00
C LYS A 852 1.89 5.90 31.13
N LYS A 853 1.01 6.88 30.86
CA LYS A 853 0.38 7.71 31.91
C LYS A 853 -0.32 6.82 32.95
N PHE A 854 -1.05 5.82 32.49
CA PHE A 854 -1.74 4.86 33.35
C PHE A 854 -0.79 4.01 34.19
N ARG A 855 0.27 3.43 33.58
CA ARG A 855 1.31 2.68 34.32
C ARG A 855 2.04 3.54 35.35
N LYS A 856 2.38 4.78 34.99
CA LYS A 856 3.00 5.74 35.90
C LYS A 856 2.08 6.02 37.10
N ALA A 857 0.80 6.31 36.84
CA ALA A 857 -0.20 6.54 37.89
C ALA A 857 -0.32 5.33 38.84
N ILE A 858 -0.31 4.11 38.32
CA ILE A 858 -0.33 2.89 39.15
C ILE A 858 0.93 2.78 40.00
N ASN A 859 2.12 2.89 39.39
CA ASN A 859 3.39 2.76 40.10
C ASN A 859 3.56 3.84 41.18
N SER A 860 3.13 5.07 40.89
CA SER A 860 3.07 6.18 41.84
C SER A 860 2.20 5.88 43.05
N VAL A 861 1.23 4.97 42.96
CA VAL A 861 0.31 4.63 44.06
C VAL A 861 0.75 3.35 44.78
N THR A 862 1.35 2.38 44.09
CA THR A 862 1.69 1.05 44.64
C THR A 862 3.05 0.97 45.35
N GLN A 863 3.98 1.89 45.09
CA GLN A 863 5.37 1.81 45.57
C GLN A 863 5.67 2.60 46.86
N LEU A 864 4.65 3.06 47.58
CA LEU A 864 4.82 4.10 48.61
C LEU A 864 4.50 3.62 50.02
N ASN A 865 5.50 3.73 50.92
CA ASN A 865 5.34 3.68 52.39
C ASN A 865 4.81 5.03 52.93
N LEU A 866 3.73 5.56 52.34
CA LEU A 866 3.12 6.83 52.74
C LEU A 866 2.02 6.65 53.79
N ASN A 867 1.73 7.70 54.57
CA ASN A 867 0.57 7.72 55.46
C ASN A 867 -0.76 7.85 54.69
N GLU A 868 -1.89 7.61 55.36
CA GLU A 868 -3.23 7.51 54.76
C GLU A 868 -3.64 8.78 53.98
N ASP A 869 -3.34 9.97 54.49
CA ASP A 869 -3.66 11.24 53.82
C ASP A 869 -2.78 11.54 52.60
N GLU A 870 -1.48 11.21 52.68
CA GLU A 870 -0.54 11.34 51.56
C GLU A 870 -0.88 10.36 50.43
N GLN A 871 -1.31 9.16 50.80
CA GLN A 871 -1.84 8.14 49.92
C GLN A 871 -3.06 8.63 49.13
N ILE A 872 -4.05 9.22 49.81
CA ILE A 872 -5.23 9.82 49.17
C ILE A 872 -4.83 11.00 48.27
N ARG A 873 -3.96 11.90 48.76
CA ARG A 873 -3.44 13.03 47.95
C ARG A 873 -2.79 12.56 46.65
N GLN A 874 -1.92 11.55 46.73
CA GLN A 874 -1.22 11.02 45.56
C GLN A 874 -2.19 10.39 44.57
N VAL A 875 -3.17 9.61 45.04
CA VAL A 875 -4.20 9.03 44.18
C VAL A 875 -5.00 10.10 43.45
N MET A 876 -5.46 11.13 44.16
CA MET A 876 -6.30 12.19 43.59
C MET A 876 -5.52 13.08 42.62
N LYS A 877 -4.22 13.26 42.85
CA LYS A 877 -3.28 13.89 41.92
C LYS A 877 -3.11 13.08 40.64
N GLU A 878 -2.84 11.79 40.76
CA GLU A 878 -2.64 10.92 39.59
C GLU A 878 -3.94 10.75 38.79
N ALA A 879 -5.10 10.66 39.45
CA ALA A 879 -6.41 10.65 38.81
C ALA A 879 -6.65 11.92 37.97
N LYS A 880 -6.38 13.11 38.54
CA LYS A 880 -6.46 14.40 37.85
C LYS A 880 -5.54 14.43 36.63
N ASN A 881 -4.30 13.98 36.78
CA ASN A 881 -3.29 14.00 35.72
C ASN A 881 -3.59 12.99 34.60
N LEU A 882 -4.16 11.84 34.93
CA LEU A 882 -4.48 10.78 33.98
C LEU A 882 -5.46 11.28 32.92
N VAL A 883 -6.48 12.04 33.35
CA VAL A 883 -7.52 12.60 32.48
C VAL A 883 -7.34 14.09 32.16
N ASP A 884 -6.17 14.66 32.46
CA ASP A 884 -5.87 16.09 32.24
C ASP A 884 -6.94 17.05 32.83
N ALA A 885 -7.47 16.73 34.02
CA ALA A 885 -8.39 17.59 34.75
C ALA A 885 -7.64 18.74 35.46
N HIS A 886 -8.34 19.84 35.75
CA HIS A 886 -7.76 20.97 36.50
C HIS A 886 -7.84 20.76 38.02
N ARG A 887 -8.92 20.18 38.53
CA ARG A 887 -9.06 19.78 39.94
C ARG A 887 -9.63 18.39 40.05
N SER A 888 -9.49 17.82 41.24
CA SER A 888 -10.21 16.62 41.62
C SER A 888 -10.80 16.78 43.01
N THR A 889 -11.87 16.05 43.32
CA THR A 889 -12.52 16.07 44.63
C THR A 889 -12.89 14.65 45.00
N LEU A 890 -12.55 14.24 46.23
CA LEU A 890 -12.94 12.94 46.77
C LEU A 890 -14.09 13.14 47.75
N TRP A 891 -15.21 12.47 47.52
CA TRP A 891 -16.36 12.43 48.41
C TRP A 891 -16.42 11.06 49.08
N ILE A 892 -16.33 10.99 50.40
CA ILE A 892 -16.37 9.74 51.16
C ILE A 892 -17.72 9.63 51.87
N ILE A 893 -18.30 8.43 51.88
CA ILE A 893 -19.50 8.12 52.67
C ILE A 893 -19.06 7.89 54.12
N ASP A 894 -19.71 8.56 55.06
CA ASP A 894 -19.61 8.24 56.48
C ASP A 894 -20.57 7.10 56.82
N ASP A 895 -20.04 5.89 56.95
CA ASP A 895 -20.80 4.68 57.27
C ASP A 895 -21.08 4.51 58.78
N VAL A 896 -20.60 5.41 59.63
CA VAL A 896 -20.63 5.26 61.10
C VAL A 896 -21.63 6.19 61.76
N GLU A 897 -21.60 7.50 61.46
CA GLU A 897 -22.51 8.47 62.11
C GLU A 897 -23.66 8.91 61.20
N HIS A 898 -23.39 9.11 59.91
CA HIS A 898 -24.31 9.78 58.98
C HIS A 898 -24.34 9.17 57.56
N PRO A 899 -24.91 7.96 57.35
CA PRO A 899 -24.84 7.20 56.09
C PRO A 899 -25.53 7.86 54.89
N GLN A 900 -26.36 8.88 55.13
CA GLN A 900 -27.00 9.67 54.07
C GLN A 900 -26.18 10.87 53.56
N PHE A 901 -24.97 11.11 54.08
CA PHE A 901 -24.13 12.26 53.72
C PHE A 901 -22.78 11.85 53.11
N LEU A 902 -22.27 12.71 52.23
CA LEU A 902 -20.95 12.63 51.61
C LEU A 902 -20.08 13.77 52.11
N TYR A 903 -18.86 13.46 52.56
CA TYR A 903 -17.85 14.43 53.02
C TYR A 903 -16.79 14.61 51.96
N GLY A 904 -16.59 15.86 51.52
CA GLY A 904 -15.78 16.18 50.35
C GLY A 904 -14.43 16.79 50.72
N THR A 905 -13.35 16.29 50.12
CA THR A 905 -12.04 16.95 50.10
C THR A 905 -11.69 17.32 48.66
N SER A 906 -11.46 18.61 48.39
CA SER A 906 -11.05 19.11 47.08
C SER A 906 -9.53 19.27 46.99
N PHE A 907 -8.97 18.92 45.84
CA PHE A 907 -7.55 19.00 45.52
C PHE A 907 -7.38 19.97 44.35
N ASP A 908 -6.67 21.07 44.57
CA ASP A 908 -6.45 22.09 43.55
C ASP A 908 -5.34 21.69 42.54
N GLU A 909 -4.95 22.61 41.65
CA GLU A 909 -3.92 22.32 40.65
C GLU A 909 -2.56 22.00 41.29
N ASN A 910 -2.25 22.63 42.43
CA ASN A 910 -1.02 22.44 43.21
C ASN A 910 -1.15 21.35 44.28
N ASP A 911 -2.20 20.53 44.20
CA ASP A 911 -2.53 19.46 45.14
C ASP A 911 -2.78 19.94 46.59
N LYS A 912 -3.09 21.24 46.78
CA LYS A 912 -3.53 21.76 48.07
C LYS A 912 -4.95 21.29 48.37
N THR A 913 -5.16 20.83 49.58
CA THR A 913 -6.44 20.29 50.05
C THR A 913 -7.33 21.36 50.66
N LYS A 914 -8.63 21.29 50.38
CA LYS A 914 -9.66 22.08 51.04
C LYS A 914 -10.88 21.20 51.35
N GLU A 915 -11.28 21.18 52.61
CA GLU A 915 -12.52 20.52 53.03
C GLU A 915 -13.74 21.26 52.47
N LEU A 916 -14.73 20.48 52.04
CA LEU A 916 -15.98 20.97 51.49
C LEU A 916 -17.14 20.62 52.43
N PRO A 917 -18.21 21.45 52.45
CA PRO A 917 -19.42 21.12 53.19
C PRO A 917 -20.00 19.76 52.76
N SER A 918 -20.50 19.00 53.72
CA SER A 918 -21.15 17.71 53.45
C SER A 918 -22.39 17.88 52.57
N ILE A 919 -22.60 16.97 51.62
CA ILE A 919 -23.79 16.96 50.74
C ILE A 919 -24.63 15.71 51.01
N LYS A 920 -25.95 15.82 50.89
CA LYS A 920 -26.84 14.66 51.03
C LYS A 920 -26.78 13.78 49.77
N ILE A 921 -26.85 12.47 49.91
CA ILE A 921 -27.00 11.55 48.77
C ILE A 921 -28.26 11.95 47.97
N GLY A 922 -28.12 12.00 46.64
CA GLY A 922 -29.11 12.55 45.70
C GLY A 922 -28.95 14.05 45.40
N GLN A 923 -28.12 14.79 46.14
CA GLN A 923 -27.91 16.24 45.93
C GLN A 923 -26.63 16.54 45.14
N GLY A 924 -26.77 17.28 44.03
CA GLY A 924 -25.64 17.61 43.13
C GLY A 924 -25.08 16.37 42.42
N TYR A 925 -24.13 16.56 41.51
CA TYR A 925 -23.65 15.45 40.68
C TYR A 925 -22.98 14.32 41.47
N ALA A 926 -22.22 14.62 42.53
CA ALA A 926 -21.66 13.59 43.41
C ALA A 926 -22.75 12.82 44.16
N GLY A 927 -23.74 13.51 44.73
CA GLY A 927 -24.85 12.89 45.44
C GLY A 927 -25.72 12.04 44.51
N ILE A 928 -26.01 12.51 43.29
CA ILE A 928 -26.75 11.75 42.27
C ILE A 928 -25.98 10.49 41.87
N THR A 929 -24.67 10.62 41.62
CA THR A 929 -23.79 9.49 41.26
C THR A 929 -23.78 8.45 42.39
N ALA A 930 -23.72 8.88 43.64
CA ALA A 930 -23.81 7.98 44.80
C ALA A 930 -25.18 7.29 44.89
N ALA A 931 -26.29 8.02 44.75
CA ALA A 931 -27.64 7.47 44.82
C ALA A 931 -27.90 6.40 43.73
N GLU A 932 -27.44 6.66 42.51
CA GLU A 932 -27.55 5.70 41.41
C GLU A 932 -26.65 4.48 41.62
N ALA A 933 -25.43 4.67 42.14
CA ALA A 933 -24.51 3.58 42.43
C ALA A 933 -25.01 2.67 43.57
N ILE A 934 -25.73 3.20 44.57
CA ILE A 934 -26.36 2.39 45.62
C ILE A 934 -27.47 1.49 45.04
N ASN A 935 -28.26 2.02 44.11
CA ASN A 935 -29.44 1.33 43.57
C ASN A 935 -29.15 0.39 42.38
N SER A 936 -27.90 0.32 41.91
CA SER A 936 -27.54 -0.40 40.69
C SER A 936 -26.37 -1.36 40.91
N LYS A 937 -26.54 -2.62 40.44
CA LYS A 937 -25.49 -3.64 40.38
C LYS A 937 -24.49 -3.41 39.23
N ASN A 938 -24.70 -2.40 38.38
CA ASN A 938 -23.79 -2.09 37.28
C ASN A 938 -22.58 -1.29 37.79
N THR A 939 -21.38 -1.72 37.40
CA THR A 939 -20.12 -1.15 37.89
C THR A 939 -19.73 0.15 37.20
N LYS A 940 -20.35 0.50 36.06
CA LYS A 940 -19.99 1.66 35.21
C LYS A 940 -20.89 2.90 35.35
N ASN A 941 -21.43 3.19 36.53
CA ASN A 941 -22.29 4.38 36.74
C ASN A 941 -21.50 5.70 36.80
N ILE A 942 -20.65 5.97 35.81
CA ILE A 942 -19.91 7.22 35.69
C ILE A 942 -20.85 8.29 35.11
N LYS A 943 -20.91 9.46 35.76
CA LYS A 943 -21.61 10.63 35.22
C LYS A 943 -20.59 11.57 34.58
N ASN A 944 -20.53 11.55 33.26
CA ASN A 944 -19.73 12.50 32.48
C ASN A 944 -20.63 13.64 31.97
N VAL A 945 -20.43 14.84 32.51
CA VAL A 945 -21.18 16.04 32.21
C VAL A 945 -20.30 16.94 31.33
N PRO A 946 -20.63 17.08 30.03
CA PRO A 946 -19.79 17.81 29.08
C PRO A 946 -19.86 19.33 29.32
N PHE A 947 -18.94 20.04 28.68
CA PHE A 947 -19.02 21.50 28.56
C PHE A 947 -20.21 21.93 27.68
N ASP A 948 -21.01 22.93 28.04
CA ASP A 948 -20.98 23.69 29.32
C ASP A 948 -21.95 23.10 30.35
N ILE A 949 -21.44 22.71 31.52
CA ILE A 949 -22.23 22.15 32.62
C ILE A 949 -23.35 23.07 33.11
N TYR A 950 -23.24 24.40 32.93
CA TYR A 950 -24.31 25.31 33.34
C TYR A 950 -25.60 25.17 32.54
N GLU A 951 -25.55 24.51 31.38
CA GLU A 951 -26.73 24.17 30.57
C GLU A 951 -27.45 22.94 31.12
N ASP A 952 -26.80 22.12 31.95
CA ASP A 952 -27.42 20.93 32.53
C ASP A 952 -28.36 21.29 33.69
N LYS A 953 -29.52 20.62 33.72
CA LYS A 953 -30.61 20.86 34.68
C LYS A 953 -30.21 20.64 36.15
N HIS A 954 -29.16 19.86 36.42
CA HIS A 954 -28.70 19.56 37.78
C HIS A 954 -27.56 20.48 38.26
N SER A 955 -27.18 21.50 37.48
CA SER A 955 -26.02 22.37 37.72
C SER A 955 -26.17 23.38 38.86
N GLN A 956 -27.34 23.46 39.50
CA GLN A 956 -27.68 24.46 40.52
C GLN A 956 -26.73 24.44 41.73
N THR A 957 -26.30 23.26 42.17
CA THR A 957 -25.35 23.12 43.28
C THR A 957 -23.95 23.63 42.88
N SER A 958 -23.51 23.34 41.65
CA SER A 958 -22.23 23.83 41.12
C SER A 958 -22.24 25.35 40.99
N LYS A 959 -23.30 25.94 40.40
CA LYS A 959 -23.47 27.40 40.28
C LYS A 959 -23.39 28.12 41.63
N LYS A 960 -24.10 27.62 42.66
CA LYS A 960 -24.06 28.18 44.01
C LYS A 960 -22.67 28.09 44.65
N THR A 961 -21.94 27.02 44.38
CA THR A 961 -20.59 26.80 44.92
C THR A 961 -19.56 27.67 44.21
N ASP A 962 -19.68 27.81 42.89
CA ASP A 962 -18.82 28.63 42.05
C ASP A 962 -18.94 30.12 42.41
N ILE A 963 -20.15 30.63 42.66
CA ILE A 963 -20.38 32.00 43.16
C ILE A 963 -19.64 32.23 44.50
N LYS A 964 -19.75 31.28 45.44
CA LYS A 964 -19.12 31.39 46.77
C LYS A 964 -17.59 31.28 46.73
N THR A 965 -17.05 30.49 45.80
CA THR A 965 -15.62 30.19 45.73
C THR A 965 -14.88 31.06 44.71
N GLY A 966 -15.61 31.82 43.89
CA GLY A 966 -15.06 32.59 42.77
C GLY A 966 -14.51 31.71 41.64
N TYR A 967 -14.78 30.40 41.67
CA TYR A 967 -14.35 29.40 40.69
C TYR A 967 -15.37 29.26 39.56
N ARG A 968 -15.03 28.50 38.51
CA ARG A 968 -15.95 28.21 37.40
C ARG A 968 -15.82 26.75 36.98
N THR A 969 -16.86 25.97 37.26
CA THR A 969 -17.00 24.59 36.84
C THR A 969 -17.62 24.57 35.44
N CYS A 970 -16.92 24.03 34.45
CA CYS A 970 -17.25 24.01 33.03
C CYS A 970 -17.58 22.60 32.53
N SER A 971 -16.86 21.58 33.00
CA SER A 971 -17.10 20.16 32.72
C SER A 971 -16.80 19.32 33.95
N LEU A 972 -17.45 18.16 34.07
CA LEU A 972 -17.37 17.36 35.29
C LEU A 972 -17.50 15.86 35.00
N MET A 973 -16.62 15.04 35.56
CA MET A 973 -16.79 13.58 35.57
C MET A 973 -16.88 13.07 37.00
N CYS A 974 -18.01 12.42 37.36
CA CYS A 974 -18.21 11.80 38.66
C CYS A 974 -18.12 10.27 38.53
N VAL A 975 -17.23 9.66 39.31
CA VAL A 975 -16.88 8.24 39.25
C VAL A 975 -17.18 7.61 40.61
N PRO A 976 -18.11 6.64 40.71
CA PRO A 976 -18.38 5.95 41.97
C PRO A 976 -17.21 5.03 42.32
N ILE A 977 -16.74 5.08 43.56
CA ILE A 977 -15.63 4.26 44.06
C ILE A 977 -16.22 3.11 44.88
N ARG A 978 -15.92 1.86 44.50
CA ARG A 978 -16.43 0.66 45.17
C ARG A 978 -15.31 -0.16 45.80
N ASN A 979 -15.61 -0.88 46.88
CA ASN A 979 -14.72 -1.85 47.48
C ASN A 979 -14.72 -3.20 46.71
N ILE A 980 -13.94 -4.17 47.20
CA ILE A 980 -13.86 -5.53 46.65
C ILE A 980 -15.24 -6.20 46.64
N ASP A 981 -16.06 -5.92 47.65
CA ASP A 981 -17.41 -6.45 47.82
C ASP A 981 -18.47 -5.69 46.98
N GLN A 982 -18.05 -4.80 46.09
CA GLN A 982 -18.89 -3.96 45.22
C GLN A 982 -19.76 -2.92 45.97
N GLU A 983 -19.50 -2.67 47.24
CA GLU A 983 -20.17 -1.63 48.02
C GLU A 983 -19.57 -0.25 47.72
N LEU A 984 -20.41 0.78 47.70
CA LEU A 984 -20.00 2.15 47.44
C LEU A 984 -19.24 2.72 48.65
N VAL A 985 -17.99 3.13 48.44
CA VAL A 985 -17.13 3.76 49.46
C VAL A 985 -17.17 5.28 49.36
N GLY A 986 -17.35 5.81 48.14
CA GLY A 986 -17.32 7.23 47.87
C GLY A 986 -17.51 7.57 46.40
N VAL A 987 -17.34 8.83 46.03
CA VAL A 987 -17.42 9.34 44.66
C VAL A 987 -16.21 10.24 44.39
N MET A 988 -15.45 9.93 43.36
CA MET A 988 -14.41 10.82 42.83
C MET A 988 -15.02 11.76 41.80
N GLN A 989 -14.70 13.05 41.88
CA GLN A 989 -15.06 14.04 40.88
C GLN A 989 -13.80 14.60 40.23
N LEU A 990 -13.77 14.63 38.90
CA LEU A 990 -12.74 15.26 38.08
C LEU A 990 -13.36 16.52 37.47
N VAL A 991 -12.75 17.67 37.74
CA VAL A 991 -13.35 18.98 37.48
C VAL A 991 -12.53 19.71 36.43
N ASN A 992 -13.22 20.16 35.38
CA ASN A 992 -12.72 20.89 34.22
C ASN A 992 -11.62 20.14 33.46
N LYS A 993 -11.98 19.54 32.32
CA LYS A 993 -11.00 19.08 31.35
C LYS A 993 -10.19 20.28 30.85
N LYS A 994 -8.85 20.19 30.88
CA LYS A 994 -7.98 21.25 30.38
C LYS A 994 -7.82 21.16 28.86
N ARG A 995 -7.91 22.29 28.17
CA ARG A 995 -7.56 22.43 26.75
C ARG A 995 -6.05 22.68 26.60
N LYS A 996 -5.36 21.88 25.78
CA LYS A 996 -3.92 22.06 25.51
C LYS A 996 -3.68 23.29 24.62
N GLY A 997 -2.57 24.01 24.84
CA GLY A 997 -2.18 25.18 24.02
C GLY A 997 -2.71 26.54 24.47
N PHE A 998 -3.43 26.61 25.60
CA PHE A 998 -3.97 27.86 26.16
C PHE A 998 -3.27 28.23 27.48
N GLU A 999 -3.26 29.52 27.82
CA GLU A 999 -2.66 30.02 29.07
C GLU A 999 -3.26 29.35 30.32
N LYS A 1000 -2.44 29.20 31.37
CA LYS A 1000 -2.88 28.63 32.65
C LYS A 1000 -4.00 29.47 33.25
N TYR A 1001 -5.03 28.81 33.77
CA TYR A 1001 -6.11 29.47 34.48
C TYR A 1001 -5.58 30.12 35.77
N ASP A 1002 -5.39 31.44 35.75
CA ASP A 1002 -5.10 32.21 36.95
C ASP A 1002 -6.40 32.75 37.56
N CYS A 1003 -6.74 32.26 38.75
CA CYS A 1003 -7.91 32.74 39.49
C CYS A 1003 -7.78 34.19 39.95
N LYS A 1004 -6.58 34.80 39.89
CA LYS A 1004 -6.30 36.18 40.30
C LYS A 1004 -6.45 37.20 39.16
N ASN A 1005 -6.08 36.86 37.92
CA ASN A 1005 -6.03 37.83 36.80
C ASN A 1005 -7.40 38.21 36.21
N PHE A 1006 -8.48 37.50 36.55
CA PHE A 1006 -9.84 37.94 36.20
C PHE A 1006 -10.35 39.13 37.06
N THR A 1007 -9.52 39.66 37.97
CA THR A 1007 -9.85 40.85 38.78
C THR A 1007 -9.08 42.12 38.36
N SER A 1008 -8.25 42.06 37.30
CA SER A 1008 -7.31 43.15 36.99
C SER A 1008 -7.54 43.92 35.68
N ARG A 1009 -8.63 43.69 34.93
CA ARG A 1009 -9.04 44.60 33.85
C ARG A 1009 -10.56 44.80 33.85
N GLN A 1010 -10.94 46.05 34.15
CA GLN A 1010 -12.27 46.63 34.28
C GLN A 1010 -12.96 46.48 35.67
N ASP A 1011 -13.07 47.64 36.30
CA ASP A 1011 -13.96 48.06 37.39
C ASP A 1011 -13.90 47.37 38.76
N LYS A 1012 -13.11 48.00 39.65
CA LYS A 1012 -13.21 47.89 41.11
C LYS A 1012 -14.49 48.52 41.70
N SER A 1013 -15.50 48.86 40.89
CA SER A 1013 -16.76 49.47 41.35
C SER A 1013 -17.96 48.52 41.42
N GLU A 1014 -17.85 47.24 41.02
CA GLU A 1014 -19.00 46.33 40.95
C GLU A 1014 -18.84 45.01 41.76
N VAL A 1015 -18.28 45.08 42.98
CA VAL A 1015 -18.19 43.90 43.87
C VAL A 1015 -19.51 43.61 44.61
N GLN A 1016 -20.67 43.97 44.06
CA GLN A 1016 -21.97 43.73 44.72
C GLN A 1016 -22.98 42.87 43.96
N ASN A 1017 -22.72 42.46 42.72
CA ASN A 1017 -23.64 41.53 42.02
C ASN A 1017 -23.05 40.11 41.96
N HIS A 1018 -23.77 39.16 42.54
CA HIS A 1018 -23.47 37.72 42.54
C HIS A 1018 -23.70 37.11 41.13
N GLU A 1019 -22.98 37.57 40.11
CA GLU A 1019 -23.11 37.04 38.75
C GLU A 1019 -22.12 35.90 38.46
N LEU A 1020 -22.57 34.95 37.63
CA LEU A 1020 -21.80 33.77 37.22
C LEU A 1020 -20.71 34.18 36.23
N LYS A 1021 -19.46 33.82 36.51
CA LYS A 1021 -18.32 34.10 35.61
C LYS A 1021 -18.46 33.37 34.27
N PRO A 1022 -18.07 34.02 33.14
CA PRO A 1022 -18.02 33.35 31.84
C PRO A 1022 -17.00 32.20 31.84
N ALA A 1023 -17.23 31.21 30.98
CA ALA A 1023 -16.32 30.07 30.86
C ALA A 1023 -14.98 30.54 30.24
N PRO A 1024 -13.82 30.26 30.88
CA PRO A 1024 -12.51 30.57 30.32
C PRO A 1024 -12.15 29.57 29.20
N ASP A 1025 -11.39 30.01 28.20
CA ASP A 1025 -11.06 29.20 27.02
C ASP A 1025 -10.29 27.93 27.35
N CYS A 1026 -9.45 27.98 28.39
CA CYS A 1026 -8.70 26.81 28.86
C CYS A 1026 -9.59 25.69 29.45
N PHE A 1027 -10.85 25.96 29.79
CA PHE A 1027 -11.84 24.98 30.29
C PHE A 1027 -13.00 24.72 29.32
N ARG A 1028 -12.95 25.25 28.09
CA ARG A 1028 -13.90 24.91 27.02
C ARG A 1028 -13.60 23.53 26.43
N ALA A 1029 -13.63 22.50 27.27
CA ALA A 1029 -13.37 21.11 26.91
C ALA A 1029 -14.20 20.14 27.76
N SER A 1030 -14.47 18.95 27.21
CA SER A 1030 -15.23 17.87 27.85
C SER A 1030 -14.36 16.63 28.03
N PHE A 1031 -14.66 15.82 29.04
CA PHE A 1031 -14.02 14.52 29.18
C PHE A 1031 -14.54 13.52 28.13
N SER A 1032 -13.64 12.70 27.61
CA SER A 1032 -13.92 11.71 26.56
C SER A 1032 -14.29 10.33 27.15
N SER A 1033 -14.84 9.43 26.32
CA SER A 1033 -15.04 8.03 26.72
C SER A 1033 -13.72 7.29 27.00
N SER A 1034 -12.59 7.75 26.42
CA SER A 1034 -11.27 7.24 26.78
C SER A 1034 -10.89 7.64 28.20
N ASP A 1035 -11.16 8.90 28.60
CA ASP A 1035 -10.96 9.37 29.96
C ASP A 1035 -11.79 8.54 30.96
N GLU A 1036 -13.06 8.25 30.63
CA GLU A 1036 -13.92 7.38 31.45
C GLU A 1036 -13.35 5.97 31.64
N LYS A 1037 -12.82 5.38 30.56
CA LYS A 1037 -12.27 4.01 30.61
C LYS A 1037 -10.95 3.96 31.41
N GLN A 1038 -10.10 4.96 31.23
CA GLN A 1038 -8.85 5.09 31.98
C GLN A 1038 -9.12 5.28 33.46
N ILE A 1039 -10.03 6.20 33.81
CA ILE A 1039 -10.37 6.44 35.20
C ILE A 1039 -11.10 5.26 35.82
N TYR A 1040 -11.97 4.55 35.07
CA TYR A 1040 -12.63 3.34 35.56
C TYR A 1040 -11.61 2.27 35.98
N ASN A 1041 -10.61 2.02 35.12
CA ASN A 1041 -9.56 1.04 35.43
C ASN A 1041 -8.69 1.48 36.61
N PHE A 1042 -8.40 2.79 36.72
CA PHE A 1042 -7.66 3.35 37.85
C PHE A 1042 -8.47 3.24 39.15
N ASN A 1043 -9.77 3.49 39.07
CA ASN A 1043 -10.69 3.53 40.20
C ASN A 1043 -10.87 2.18 40.91
N VAL A 1044 -10.70 1.06 40.20
CA VAL A 1044 -10.67 -0.28 40.83
C VAL A 1044 -9.52 -0.39 41.84
N ILE A 1045 -8.37 0.19 41.53
CA ILE A 1045 -7.20 0.18 42.42
C ILE A 1045 -7.43 1.11 43.61
N VAL A 1046 -8.01 2.29 43.36
CA VAL A 1046 -8.36 3.27 44.40
C VAL A 1046 -9.36 2.72 45.41
N GLY A 1047 -10.38 2.00 44.95
CA GLY A 1047 -11.40 1.40 45.82
C GLY A 1047 -10.79 0.43 46.84
N ASN A 1048 -9.95 -0.50 46.37
CA ASN A 1048 -9.25 -1.45 47.24
C ASN A 1048 -8.36 -0.77 48.28
N MET A 1049 -7.72 0.33 47.89
CA MET A 1049 -6.84 1.11 48.76
C MET A 1049 -7.64 1.85 49.85
N LEU A 1050 -8.72 2.54 49.48
CA LEU A 1050 -9.59 3.24 50.44
C LEU A 1050 -10.26 2.27 51.43
N SER A 1051 -10.62 1.05 50.99
CA SER A 1051 -11.15 0.02 51.90
C SER A 1051 -10.14 -0.43 52.95
N ARG A 1052 -8.85 -0.54 52.59
CA ARG A 1052 -7.78 -0.87 53.55
C ARG A 1052 -7.58 0.24 54.57
N ILE A 1053 -7.61 1.49 54.14
CA ILE A 1053 -7.50 2.66 55.02
C ILE A 1053 -8.66 2.67 56.04
N LYS A 1054 -9.91 2.55 55.58
CA LYS A 1054 -11.09 2.49 56.48
C LYS A 1054 -11.02 1.30 57.47
N LEU A 1055 -10.53 0.15 57.05
CA LEU A 1055 -10.37 -1.02 57.93
C LEU A 1055 -9.34 -0.74 59.06
N GLN A 1056 -8.24 -0.06 58.73
CA GLN A 1056 -7.21 0.31 59.71
C GLN A 1056 -7.72 1.34 60.73
N GLU A 1057 -8.55 2.30 60.30
CA GLU A 1057 -9.20 3.26 61.20
C GLU A 1057 -10.20 2.58 62.14
N LYS A 1058 -11.06 1.67 61.65
CA LYS A 1058 -11.98 0.90 62.50
C LYS A 1058 -11.24 0.10 63.57
N VAL A 1059 -10.13 -0.56 63.21
CA VAL A 1059 -9.27 -1.29 64.18
C VAL A 1059 -8.60 -0.35 65.18
N LYS A 1060 -8.16 0.85 64.77
CA LYS A 1060 -7.61 1.88 65.67
C LYS A 1060 -8.67 2.43 66.63
N GLN A 1061 -9.91 2.63 66.17
CA GLN A 1061 -11.04 3.06 67.00
C GLN A 1061 -11.41 1.99 68.01
N GLU A 1062 -11.61 0.73 67.60
CA GLU A 1062 -11.91 -0.38 68.52
C GLU A 1062 -10.83 -0.59 69.58
N LYS A 1063 -9.55 -0.34 69.25
CA LYS A 1063 -8.43 -0.34 70.22
C LYS A 1063 -8.36 0.90 71.12
N ARG A 1064 -9.04 1.99 70.78
CA ARG A 1064 -9.19 3.19 71.63
C ARG A 1064 -10.44 3.10 72.52
N THR A 1065 -11.44 2.32 72.09
CA THR A 1065 -12.68 2.08 72.86
C THR A 1065 -12.55 0.91 73.84
N LYS A 1066 -11.65 -0.04 73.57
CA LYS A 1066 -11.12 -1.02 74.55
C LYS A 1066 -9.99 -0.40 75.35
#